data_AF-A0A957TA61-F1
#
_entry.id   AF-A0A957TA61-F1
#
_cell.length_a   1.000
_cell.length_b   1.000
_cell.length_c   1.000
_cell.angle_alpha   90.00
_cell.angle_beta   90.00
_cell.angle_gamma   90.00
#
_symmetry.space_group_name_H-M   'P 1'
#
loop_
_entity.id
_entity.type
_entity.pdbx_description
1 polymer ?
#
loop_
_entity_poly.entity_id
_entity_poly.type
_entity_poly.pdbx_seq_one_letter_code
_entity_poly.pdbx_strand_id
1 'polypeptide(L)'
;DIYGNRSVLAAPPANLALPTRYVDSLVGVNQWPGFNEHYRFQRKDDTTVTLHVDLGLAVAHFVPAADVPPDEIQRRVDAGVEAYRTVVHQLSRADVTITLRTSLMVDAHTLPRAEIAQCTAEIYAFLRTLQAARPHRHTPNRASLVLVAAAFHVGVGDLAAANQRTPDLFGVGATLTIPTADPGEYTTQPGDTLAAVAANVGLSVAALAAANQNVPLAAAVDIPAQMALGSVQDATAATLPDGLDAALANRHLRGLLRAGVRFEFGGNDHVISANETLASLASLVGIERNALTELISALPPTAWTDDARFLAPPSALALTVDLARDPAQYPADLIFPVGVQIDIDRDPALVSADVNDVPEIQHITSYLSPAVAREDGAPITLRDFAAAFEDGFPGLKLAVGRQDAAAEKALWAVHLGNRGHGIDYAFDAGSAAQFFAPAPLSTQPVSGEVRLDRYAEDGLHDDGPTQRFASAALDAWARNFLAAVDRFLDPDVVTPAYAVAADSVRAVLGHKRALATAIAARVEPVFVDVSAPAESSVRRDAAAETLRQQLLQALEAAYTIETVVQLGVDVTLPEGAAWASAVAPRLAGKPVTVGDADAEATLSACKLSLAPGRSFLSFLYNTADPGAARSRTLDLAFRVTDLEKDIAPLSGFDGYERSSWLSFVLPLAADQAHHIGAVTIPIPLRAYPLPPSLIRHQGEADPDSVTTLDAVRRWQYRYVYEHLDVAQDVINTDITFNAVSQIAPPATSAGTGPRSLFEALANFVTLYPAIAADLDALTADGGDPTNAVVAIAAFAQLVGEVSAALSPRGGRSLGRGVVESVRYAISERRDEDDTLHVTITTVNDGLTPPPAGTRTPQIEIAGYTQSGPPVVDGDETRYILVPEAGTAPQEANTVTGLGNSSLPDRALIVPDLDVIQQQLATASIWLTRNRELVDGRVTNPSFVYKTPLIRFRNSTSPLVQNRTPWDIAAIGSPTGAAQRRPLAAHVDALFAALLPAVAQNDYAIR
;
A
#
# COMPACT_ATOMS: atom_id res chain seq x y z
N ASP A 1 -30.99 -76.68 30.16
CA ASP A 1 -31.39 -75.39 29.57
C ASP A 1 -31.94 -74.50 30.68
N ILE A 2 -32.41 -73.29 30.35
CA ILE A 2 -32.98 -72.33 31.32
C ILE A 2 -34.31 -72.80 31.96
N TYR A 3 -34.82 -73.98 31.58
CA TYR A 3 -35.99 -74.63 32.17
C TYR A 3 -35.63 -75.90 32.97
N GLY A 4 -34.35 -76.15 33.23
CA GLY A 4 -33.90 -77.23 34.13
C GLY A 4 -33.64 -78.59 33.47
N ASN A 5 -33.64 -78.70 32.13
CA ASN A 5 -33.27 -79.96 31.47
C ASN A 5 -31.74 -80.15 31.43
N ARG A 6 -31.23 -81.34 31.75
CA ARG A 6 -29.82 -81.69 31.52
C ARG A 6 -29.57 -81.87 30.02
N SER A 7 -28.73 -81.01 29.45
CA SER A 7 -28.24 -81.16 28.08
C SER A 7 -27.19 -82.28 28.03
N VAL A 8 -27.39 -83.26 27.14
CA VAL A 8 -26.39 -84.28 26.81
C VAL A 8 -25.69 -83.81 25.53
N LEU A 9 -24.63 -83.01 25.69
CA LEU A 9 -23.68 -82.71 24.61
C LEU A 9 -22.42 -83.52 24.86
N ALA A 10 -22.12 -84.45 23.94
CA ALA A 10 -20.99 -85.38 23.99
C ALA A 10 -19.68 -84.80 23.40
N ALA A 11 -19.58 -83.48 23.24
CA ALA A 11 -18.36 -82.80 22.83
C ALA A 11 -18.27 -81.43 23.55
N PRO A 12 -17.06 -80.96 23.91
CA PRO A 12 -16.91 -79.61 24.44
C PRO A 12 -17.46 -78.60 23.42
N PRO A 13 -18.15 -77.54 23.86
CA PRO A 13 -18.64 -76.51 22.93
C PRO A 13 -17.47 -75.96 22.12
N ALA A 14 -17.67 -75.79 20.81
CA ALA A 14 -16.69 -75.13 19.97
C ALA A 14 -16.43 -73.73 20.54
N ASN A 15 -15.16 -73.37 20.77
CA ASN A 15 -14.77 -72.01 21.09
C ASN A 15 -15.15 -71.11 19.89
N LEU A 16 -16.32 -70.49 19.94
CA LEU A 16 -16.68 -69.37 19.08
C LEU A 16 -15.86 -68.17 19.54
N ALA A 17 -14.73 -67.93 18.87
CA ALA A 17 -14.00 -66.68 19.01
C ALA A 17 -14.80 -65.57 18.31
N LEU A 18 -15.68 -64.91 19.06
CA LEU A 18 -16.34 -63.70 18.59
C LEU A 18 -15.39 -62.50 18.87
N PRO A 19 -14.86 -61.83 17.83
CA PRO A 19 -14.03 -60.66 18.05
C PRO A 19 -14.86 -59.54 18.68
N THR A 20 -14.31 -58.86 19.68
CA THR A 20 -14.91 -57.63 20.23
C THR A 20 -14.92 -56.56 19.14
N ARG A 21 -16.10 -56.05 18.80
CA ARG A 21 -16.29 -55.02 17.75
C ARG A 21 -16.48 -53.63 18.35
N TYR A 22 -16.14 -52.61 17.56
CA TYR A 22 -16.33 -51.21 17.90
C TYR A 22 -17.76 -50.76 17.64
N VAL A 23 -18.29 -49.97 18.59
CA VAL A 23 -19.60 -49.32 18.51
C VAL A 23 -19.59 -47.86 18.96
N ASP A 24 -18.47 -47.39 19.51
CA ASP A 24 -18.24 -46.04 20.02
C ASP A 24 -17.42 -45.21 19.03
N SER A 25 -17.68 -43.90 18.95
CA SER A 25 -16.88 -42.96 18.16
C SER A 25 -15.50 -42.73 18.79
N LEU A 26 -14.47 -42.60 17.96
CA LEU A 26 -13.14 -42.16 18.37
C LEU A 26 -13.19 -40.72 18.90
N VAL A 27 -12.33 -40.43 19.87
CA VAL A 27 -12.15 -39.07 20.41
C VAL A 27 -10.84 -38.50 19.90
N GLY A 28 -10.91 -37.45 19.09
CA GLY A 28 -9.74 -36.77 18.52
C GLY A 28 -8.91 -36.04 19.57
N VAL A 29 -7.62 -35.85 19.30
CA VAL A 29 -6.67 -35.19 20.20
C VAL A 29 -7.13 -33.79 20.60
N ASN A 30 -7.66 -33.02 19.65
CA ASN A 30 -8.20 -31.67 19.87
C ASN A 30 -9.53 -31.65 20.67
N GLN A 31 -10.14 -32.82 20.90
CA GLN A 31 -11.33 -32.99 21.74
C GLN A 31 -10.96 -33.41 23.16
N TRP A 32 -9.68 -33.66 23.47
CA TRP A 32 -9.23 -34.06 24.79
C TRP A 32 -9.26 -32.86 25.75
N PRO A 33 -10.01 -32.93 26.85
CA PRO A 33 -10.18 -31.77 27.73
C PRO A 33 -8.85 -31.25 28.29
N GLY A 34 -8.57 -29.96 28.09
CA GLY A 34 -7.36 -29.30 28.60
C GLY A 34 -6.05 -29.89 28.06
N PHE A 35 -6.08 -30.49 26.87
CA PHE A 35 -4.88 -30.94 26.17
C PHE A 35 -4.34 -29.78 25.31
N ASN A 36 -3.02 -29.61 25.33
CA ASN A 36 -2.31 -28.67 24.48
C ASN A 36 -1.61 -29.45 23.37
N GLU A 37 -1.90 -29.09 22.13
CA GLU A 37 -1.28 -29.66 20.94
C GLU A 37 -0.68 -28.55 20.07
N HIS A 38 0.65 -28.49 20.06
CA HIS A 38 1.39 -27.48 19.32
C HIS A 38 2.42 -28.11 18.39
N TYR A 39 2.71 -27.43 17.28
CA TYR A 39 3.79 -27.83 16.40
C TYR A 39 4.69 -26.67 16.01
N ARG A 40 5.98 -26.96 15.79
CA ARG A 40 6.97 -26.00 15.30
C ARG A 40 7.95 -26.66 14.34
N PHE A 41 8.48 -25.87 13.42
CA PHE A 41 9.56 -26.30 12.54
C PHE A 41 10.88 -25.74 13.03
N GLN A 42 11.94 -26.54 12.94
CA GLN A 42 13.28 -26.11 13.24
C GLN A 42 14.24 -26.69 12.21
N ARG A 43 15.02 -25.82 11.56
CA ARG A 43 16.09 -26.28 10.69
C ARG A 43 17.13 -27.07 11.50
N LYS A 44 17.41 -28.28 11.05
CA LYS A 44 18.42 -29.16 11.66
C LYS A 44 19.76 -29.00 10.96
N ASP A 45 19.74 -29.05 9.63
CA ASP A 45 20.90 -28.86 8.76
C ASP A 45 20.46 -28.38 7.36
N ASP A 46 21.34 -28.48 6.35
CA ASP A 46 21.04 -28.04 4.99
C ASP A 46 20.05 -28.94 4.24
N THR A 47 19.85 -30.17 4.72
CA THR A 47 19.07 -31.24 4.08
C THR A 47 17.82 -31.63 4.86
N THR A 48 17.70 -31.24 6.13
CA THR A 48 16.63 -31.70 7.02
C THR A 48 16.05 -30.57 7.87
N VAL A 49 14.72 -30.60 8.01
CA VAL A 49 13.93 -29.77 8.93
C VAL A 49 13.24 -30.70 9.91
N THR A 50 13.33 -30.42 11.21
CA THR A 50 12.60 -31.20 12.22
C THR A 50 11.25 -30.53 12.51
N LEU A 51 10.18 -31.28 12.32
CA LEU A 51 8.84 -30.97 12.84
C LEU A 51 8.77 -31.47 14.28
N HIS A 52 8.66 -30.55 15.22
CA HIS A 52 8.38 -30.83 16.63
C HIS A 52 6.87 -30.77 16.85
N VAL A 53 6.33 -31.76 17.54
CA VAL A 53 4.93 -31.84 17.97
C VAL A 53 4.94 -32.01 19.49
N ASP A 54 4.51 -30.98 20.18
CA ASP A 54 4.47 -30.91 21.64
C ASP A 54 3.04 -31.17 22.11
N LEU A 55 2.85 -32.28 22.84
CA LEU A 55 1.57 -32.76 23.34
C LEU A 55 1.60 -32.84 24.86
N GLY A 56 0.67 -32.21 25.56
CA GLY A 56 0.68 -32.23 27.02
C GLY A 56 -0.60 -31.73 27.67
N LEU A 57 -0.72 -31.95 28.98
CA LEU A 57 -1.87 -31.46 29.75
C LEU A 57 -1.65 -29.99 30.15
N ALA A 58 -2.59 -29.12 29.82
CA ALA A 58 -2.69 -27.80 30.43
C ALA A 58 -3.14 -27.95 31.89
N VAL A 59 -2.21 -28.19 32.82
CA VAL A 59 -2.52 -28.40 34.25
C VAL A 59 -3.34 -27.23 34.81
N ALA A 60 -3.06 -26.02 34.34
CA ALA A 60 -3.81 -24.80 34.66
C ALA A 60 -5.33 -24.89 34.45
N HIS A 61 -5.80 -25.76 33.55
CA HIS A 61 -7.23 -25.98 33.24
C HIS A 61 -7.96 -26.73 34.37
N PHE A 62 -7.24 -27.60 35.11
CA PHE A 62 -7.79 -28.53 36.09
C PHE A 62 -7.46 -28.18 37.55
N VAL A 63 -6.70 -27.11 37.78
CA VAL A 63 -6.32 -26.68 39.13
C VAL A 63 -7.00 -25.36 39.51
N PRO A 64 -7.29 -25.10 40.79
CA PRO A 64 -7.94 -23.87 41.23
C PRO A 64 -7.19 -22.59 40.82
N ALA A 65 -7.97 -21.60 40.38
CA ALA A 65 -7.54 -20.23 40.09
C ALA A 65 -8.39 -19.25 40.90
N ALA A 66 -7.87 -18.04 41.17
CA ALA A 66 -8.51 -17.06 42.06
C ALA A 66 -9.91 -16.62 41.58
N ASP A 67 -10.20 -16.79 40.30
CA ASP A 67 -11.40 -16.38 39.58
C ASP A 67 -12.33 -17.55 39.20
N VAL A 68 -11.98 -18.80 39.51
CA VAL A 68 -12.79 -19.98 39.17
C VAL A 68 -13.28 -20.69 40.44
N PRO A 69 -14.60 -20.84 40.65
CA PRO A 69 -15.13 -21.52 41.82
C PRO A 69 -14.63 -22.97 41.91
N PRO A 70 -14.31 -23.48 43.12
CA PRO A 70 -13.84 -24.86 43.29
C PRO A 70 -14.79 -25.93 42.73
N ASP A 71 -16.11 -25.70 42.78
CA ASP A 71 -17.11 -26.62 42.22
C ASP A 71 -17.10 -26.63 40.68
N GLU A 72 -16.65 -25.57 40.02
CA GLU A 72 -16.44 -25.57 38.57
C GLU A 72 -15.19 -26.35 38.18
N ILE A 73 -14.10 -26.20 38.92
CA ILE A 73 -12.89 -27.00 38.74
C ILE A 73 -13.19 -28.49 38.96
N GLN A 74 -13.96 -28.83 40.00
CA GLN A 74 -14.37 -30.21 40.23
C GLN A 74 -15.18 -30.77 39.05
N ARG A 75 -16.10 -29.98 38.47
CA ARG A 75 -16.84 -30.40 37.25
C ARG A 75 -15.91 -30.63 36.06
N ARG A 76 -14.91 -29.78 35.86
CA ARG A 76 -13.89 -29.96 34.80
C ARG A 76 -13.09 -31.23 35.02
N VAL A 77 -12.65 -31.48 36.26
CA VAL A 77 -11.93 -32.70 36.65
C VAL A 77 -12.81 -33.94 36.45
N ASP A 78 -14.07 -33.93 36.88
CA ASP A 78 -15.00 -35.05 36.72
C ASP A 78 -15.25 -35.36 35.23
N ALA A 79 -15.48 -34.33 34.41
CA ALA A 79 -15.61 -34.47 32.97
C ALA A 79 -14.31 -34.98 32.31
N GLY A 80 -13.17 -34.46 32.75
CA GLY A 80 -11.84 -34.90 32.29
C GLY A 80 -11.57 -36.37 32.63
N VAL A 81 -11.89 -36.82 33.85
CA VAL A 81 -11.76 -38.23 34.24
C VAL A 81 -12.58 -39.14 33.32
N GLU A 82 -13.84 -38.79 33.05
CA GLU A 82 -14.70 -39.60 32.19
C GLU A 82 -14.18 -39.61 30.73
N ALA A 83 -13.70 -38.48 30.21
CA ALA A 83 -13.14 -38.37 28.88
C ALA A 83 -11.83 -39.17 28.73
N TYR A 84 -10.87 -38.95 29.63
CA TYR A 84 -9.57 -39.64 29.57
C TYR A 84 -9.67 -41.13 29.88
N ARG A 85 -10.68 -41.58 30.64
CA ARG A 85 -10.99 -43.01 30.76
C ARG A 85 -11.33 -43.62 29.40
N THR A 86 -12.14 -42.92 28.60
CA THR A 86 -12.48 -43.35 27.24
C THR A 86 -11.25 -43.33 26.34
N VAL A 87 -10.46 -42.25 26.36
CA VAL A 87 -9.23 -42.13 25.56
C VAL A 87 -8.23 -43.24 25.88
N VAL A 88 -7.93 -43.50 27.15
CA VAL A 88 -7.04 -44.59 27.58
C VAL A 88 -7.56 -45.96 27.14
N HIS A 89 -8.88 -46.18 27.21
CA HIS A 89 -9.48 -47.41 26.71
C HIS A 89 -9.27 -47.58 25.20
N GLN A 90 -9.56 -46.54 24.42
CA GLN A 90 -9.39 -46.54 22.96
C GLN A 90 -7.93 -46.78 22.58
N LEU A 91 -6.98 -46.07 23.20
CA LEU A 91 -5.55 -46.19 22.87
C LEU A 91 -4.91 -47.49 23.36
N SER A 92 -5.50 -48.19 24.34
CA SER A 92 -5.00 -49.49 24.82
C SER A 92 -5.12 -50.62 23.79
N ARG A 93 -6.03 -50.48 22.82
CA ARG A 93 -6.31 -51.43 21.74
C ARG A 93 -5.15 -51.52 20.74
N ALA A 94 -4.65 -52.74 20.49
CA ALA A 94 -3.49 -52.96 19.61
C ALA A 94 -3.78 -52.72 18.12
N ASP A 95 -5.05 -52.72 17.75
CA ASP A 95 -5.62 -52.51 16.41
C ASP A 95 -5.96 -51.04 16.12
N VAL A 96 -5.57 -50.12 17.00
CA VAL A 96 -5.62 -48.67 16.76
C VAL A 96 -4.28 -48.19 16.23
N THR A 97 -4.30 -47.45 15.13
CA THR A 97 -3.12 -46.81 14.53
C THR A 97 -3.23 -45.30 14.69
N ILE A 98 -2.11 -44.64 14.99
CA ILE A 98 -2.05 -43.19 15.10
C ILE A 98 -1.03 -42.72 14.08
N THR A 99 -1.43 -41.82 13.18
CA THR A 99 -0.53 -41.30 12.15
C THR A 99 -0.49 -39.79 12.17
N LEU A 100 0.71 -39.23 12.02
CA LEU A 100 0.94 -37.82 11.80
C LEU A 100 0.98 -37.57 10.29
N ARG A 101 0.24 -36.57 9.82
CA ARG A 101 0.34 -36.06 8.46
C ARG A 101 0.61 -34.57 8.50
N THR A 102 1.30 -34.09 7.48
CA THR A 102 1.52 -32.67 7.25
C THR A 102 1.30 -32.39 5.78
N SER A 103 0.79 -31.22 5.42
CA SER A 103 0.65 -30.84 4.01
C SER A 103 2.00 -30.68 3.30
N LEU A 104 3.13 -30.70 4.02
CA LEU A 104 4.49 -30.62 3.48
C LEU A 104 5.08 -31.98 3.08
N MET A 105 4.39 -33.09 3.38
CA MET A 105 4.81 -34.44 3.04
C MET A 105 3.65 -35.22 2.45
N VAL A 106 3.97 -36.14 1.55
CA VAL A 106 2.98 -37.10 1.02
C VAL A 106 2.80 -38.29 1.97
N ASP A 107 3.88 -38.70 2.65
CA ASP A 107 3.89 -39.90 3.50
C ASP A 107 3.41 -39.61 4.92
N ALA A 108 2.51 -40.47 5.43
CA ALA A 108 2.07 -40.43 6.81
C ALA A 108 3.11 -41.09 7.73
N HIS A 109 3.39 -40.47 8.87
CA HIS A 109 4.33 -41.00 9.86
C HIS A 109 3.56 -41.70 10.99
N THR A 110 3.81 -42.98 11.22
CA THR A 110 3.15 -43.70 12.34
C THR A 110 3.75 -43.24 13.66
N LEU A 111 2.90 -42.72 14.55
CA LEU A 111 3.31 -42.26 15.87
C LEU A 111 3.40 -43.44 16.87
N PRO A 112 4.28 -43.34 17.89
CA PRO A 112 4.42 -44.39 18.89
C PRO A 112 3.18 -44.46 19.80
N ARG A 113 2.19 -45.28 19.42
CA ARG A 113 0.94 -45.49 20.20
C ARG A 113 1.21 -45.74 21.68
N ALA A 114 2.25 -46.50 22.01
CA ALA A 114 2.59 -46.84 23.40
C ALA A 114 2.94 -45.60 24.23
N GLU A 115 3.68 -44.64 23.67
CA GLU A 115 4.06 -43.40 24.36
C GLU A 115 2.87 -42.46 24.54
N ILE A 116 2.01 -42.35 23.52
CA ILE A 116 0.76 -41.57 23.60
C ILE A 116 -0.21 -42.20 24.62
N ALA A 117 -0.33 -43.53 24.62
CA ALA A 117 -1.12 -44.27 25.60
C ALA A 117 -0.57 -44.09 27.02
N GLN A 118 0.76 -44.04 27.19
CA GLN A 118 1.39 -43.76 28.48
C GLN A 118 1.10 -42.35 28.96
N CYS A 119 1.30 -41.34 28.10
CA CYS A 119 1.00 -39.94 28.42
C CYS A 119 -0.46 -39.76 28.85
N THR A 120 -1.42 -40.32 28.09
CA THR A 120 -2.85 -40.25 28.45
C THR A 120 -3.20 -41.04 29.71
N ALA A 121 -2.50 -42.13 30.01
CA ALA A 121 -2.65 -42.86 31.28
C ALA A 121 -2.13 -42.06 32.48
N GLU A 122 -1.01 -41.35 32.34
CA GLU A 122 -0.49 -40.42 33.35
C GLU A 122 -1.48 -39.27 33.60
N ILE A 123 -2.07 -38.70 32.54
CA ILE A 123 -3.13 -37.70 32.65
C ILE A 123 -4.34 -38.26 33.39
N TYR A 124 -4.82 -39.45 33.01
CA TYR A 124 -5.96 -40.08 33.68
C TYR A 124 -5.69 -40.32 35.16
N ALA A 125 -4.50 -40.82 35.52
CA ALA A 125 -4.09 -41.02 36.90
C ALA A 125 -4.02 -39.70 37.69
N PHE A 126 -3.47 -38.65 37.08
CA PHE A 126 -3.43 -37.31 37.66
C PHE A 126 -4.84 -36.75 37.91
N LEU A 127 -5.75 -36.83 36.93
CA LEU A 127 -7.13 -36.36 37.08
C LEU A 127 -7.92 -37.16 38.12
N ARG A 128 -7.71 -38.49 38.19
CA ARG A 128 -8.30 -39.34 39.24
C ARG A 128 -7.81 -38.95 40.63
N THR A 129 -6.55 -38.53 40.72
CA THR A 129 -5.95 -38.03 41.95
C THR A 129 -6.58 -36.69 42.36
N LEU A 130 -6.74 -35.75 41.42
CA LEU A 130 -7.47 -34.50 41.66
C LEU A 130 -8.94 -34.75 42.03
N GLN A 131 -9.60 -35.71 41.39
CA GLN A 131 -10.99 -36.07 41.69
C GLN A 131 -11.18 -36.59 43.12
N ALA A 132 -10.17 -37.29 43.66
CA ALA A 132 -10.18 -37.75 45.05
C ALA A 132 -9.91 -36.63 46.06
N ALA A 133 -9.16 -35.60 45.65
CA ALA A 133 -8.81 -34.46 46.49
C ALA A 133 -9.98 -33.46 46.61
N ARG A 134 -10.90 -33.71 47.55
CA ARG A 134 -12.09 -32.86 47.73
C ARG A 134 -11.76 -31.51 48.38
N PRO A 135 -12.43 -30.41 47.98
CA PRO A 135 -12.38 -29.16 48.71
C PRO A 135 -12.98 -29.34 50.11
N HIS A 136 -12.25 -28.92 51.12
CA HIS A 136 -12.69 -28.88 52.51
C HIS A 136 -13.79 -27.82 52.64
N ARG A 137 -14.99 -28.25 53.00
CA ARG A 137 -16.17 -27.40 53.18
C ARG A 137 -16.35 -27.07 54.66
N HIS A 138 -16.60 -25.80 54.95
CA HIS A 138 -16.96 -25.35 56.29
C HIS A 138 -18.36 -24.78 56.29
N THR A 139 -19.18 -25.24 57.22
CA THR A 139 -20.48 -24.63 57.52
C THR A 139 -20.28 -23.76 58.78
N PRO A 140 -20.09 -22.44 58.64
CA PRO A 140 -19.77 -21.57 59.77
C PRO A 140 -20.97 -21.46 60.72
N ASN A 141 -20.77 -21.79 62.00
CA ASN A 141 -21.76 -21.46 63.04
C ASN A 141 -21.52 -20.04 63.56
N ARG A 142 -22.10 -19.04 62.88
CA ARG A 142 -21.95 -17.59 63.20
C ARG A 142 -20.50 -17.07 63.19
N ALA A 143 -19.61 -17.68 62.40
CA ALA A 143 -18.24 -17.20 62.22
C ALA A 143 -18.17 -16.06 61.18
N SER A 144 -17.13 -15.24 61.24
CA SER A 144 -16.81 -14.20 60.25
C SER A 144 -15.73 -14.65 59.28
N LEU A 145 -15.52 -13.94 58.16
CA LEU A 145 -14.47 -14.28 57.19
C LEU A 145 -13.09 -14.40 57.85
N VAL A 146 -12.74 -13.53 58.80
CA VAL A 146 -11.45 -13.59 59.51
C VAL A 146 -11.33 -14.83 60.39
N LEU A 147 -12.42 -15.26 61.04
CA LEU A 147 -12.41 -16.46 61.90
C LEU A 147 -12.36 -17.73 61.08
N VAL A 148 -13.10 -17.79 59.97
CA VAL A 148 -13.03 -18.89 59.02
C VAL A 148 -11.65 -18.92 58.37
N ALA A 149 -11.14 -17.77 57.92
CA ALA A 149 -9.80 -17.66 57.34
C ALA A 149 -8.71 -18.09 58.33
N ALA A 150 -8.82 -17.73 59.61
CA ALA A 150 -7.91 -18.18 60.67
C ALA A 150 -8.04 -19.69 60.95
N ALA A 151 -9.25 -20.23 61.02
CA ALA A 151 -9.48 -21.67 61.21
C ALA A 151 -8.92 -22.50 60.04
N PHE A 152 -8.92 -21.91 58.84
CA PHE A 152 -8.34 -22.48 57.64
C PHE A 152 -6.97 -21.92 57.29
N HIS A 153 -6.31 -21.14 58.14
CA HIS A 153 -5.00 -20.57 57.86
C HIS A 153 -4.82 -20.04 56.40
N VAL A 154 -5.82 -19.32 55.88
CA VAL A 154 -5.80 -18.64 54.57
C VAL A 154 -5.83 -17.13 54.74
N GLY A 155 -5.39 -16.38 53.74
CA GLY A 155 -5.68 -14.96 53.68
C GLY A 155 -7.18 -14.71 53.58
N VAL A 156 -7.69 -13.69 54.28
CA VAL A 156 -9.10 -13.26 54.16
C VAL A 156 -9.45 -12.93 52.70
N GLY A 157 -8.51 -12.34 51.96
CA GLY A 157 -8.67 -12.06 50.53
C GLY A 157 -8.79 -13.33 49.68
N ASP A 158 -8.00 -14.36 49.95
CA ASP A 158 -8.05 -15.63 49.22
C ASP A 158 -9.34 -16.39 49.51
N LEU A 159 -9.76 -16.40 50.78
CA LEU A 159 -11.04 -16.99 51.17
C LEU A 159 -12.20 -16.25 50.51
N ALA A 160 -12.14 -14.92 50.44
CA ALA A 160 -13.14 -14.11 49.76
C ALA A 160 -13.17 -14.33 48.24
N ALA A 161 -12.01 -14.44 47.61
CA ALA A 161 -11.89 -14.73 46.18
C ALA A 161 -12.47 -16.12 45.83
N ALA A 162 -12.15 -17.14 46.62
CA ALA A 162 -12.70 -18.49 46.47
C ALA A 162 -14.23 -18.55 46.63
N ASN A 163 -14.80 -17.59 47.36
CA ASN A 163 -16.23 -17.49 47.67
C ASN A 163 -16.90 -16.28 47.01
N GLN A 164 -16.26 -15.67 46.02
CA GLN A 164 -16.70 -14.38 45.48
C GLN A 164 -18.05 -14.46 44.75
N ARG A 165 -18.40 -15.65 44.25
CA ARG A 165 -19.68 -15.95 43.58
C ARG A 165 -20.67 -16.71 44.47
N THR A 166 -20.36 -16.90 45.75
CA THR A 166 -21.26 -17.61 46.67
C THR A 166 -22.45 -16.70 47.01
N PRO A 167 -23.69 -17.08 46.63
CA PRO A 167 -24.86 -16.27 46.92
C PRO A 167 -25.14 -16.24 48.42
N ASP A 168 -25.62 -15.09 48.91
CA ASP A 168 -26.04 -14.88 50.29
C ASP A 168 -24.95 -15.18 51.33
N LEU A 169 -23.67 -14.98 50.99
CA LEU A 169 -22.52 -15.31 51.85
C LEU A 169 -22.61 -14.70 53.27
N PHE A 170 -23.03 -13.44 53.37
CA PHE A 170 -23.27 -12.74 54.65
C PHE A 170 -24.72 -12.85 55.14
N GLY A 171 -25.60 -13.54 54.41
CA GLY A 171 -27.04 -13.57 54.63
C GLY A 171 -27.76 -12.31 54.15
N VAL A 172 -29.08 -12.38 54.00
CA VAL A 172 -29.92 -11.25 53.58
C VAL A 172 -30.10 -10.26 54.74
N GLY A 173 -29.92 -8.97 54.48
CA GLY A 173 -30.09 -7.90 55.46
C GLY A 173 -28.84 -7.61 56.31
N ALA A 174 -27.68 -8.17 55.97
CA ALA A 174 -26.41 -7.85 56.61
C ALA A 174 -25.88 -6.50 56.09
N THR A 175 -25.27 -5.71 56.97
CA THR A 175 -24.70 -4.41 56.63
C THR A 175 -23.20 -4.54 56.35
N LEU A 176 -22.79 -4.26 55.11
CA LEU A 176 -21.40 -4.21 54.67
C LEU A 176 -20.91 -2.76 54.65
N THR A 177 -19.71 -2.53 55.17
CA THR A 177 -18.97 -1.28 55.06
C THR A 177 -18.32 -1.18 53.68
N ILE A 178 -18.50 -0.05 53.00
CA ILE A 178 -17.89 0.25 51.70
C ILE A 178 -16.70 1.19 51.92
N PRO A 179 -15.44 0.70 51.80
CA PRO A 179 -14.23 1.48 52.08
C PRO A 179 -13.84 2.43 50.92
N THR A 180 -14.74 3.35 50.57
CA THR A 180 -14.49 4.43 49.59
C THR A 180 -14.10 5.74 50.28
N ALA A 181 -13.69 6.76 49.51
CA ALA A 181 -13.33 8.08 50.03
C ALA A 181 -14.44 8.73 50.89
N ASP A 182 -15.69 8.46 50.54
CA ASP A 182 -16.87 8.68 51.39
C ASP A 182 -17.38 7.31 51.89
N PRO A 183 -17.22 6.96 53.18
CA PRO A 183 -17.63 5.65 53.70
C PRO A 183 -19.15 5.48 53.66
N GLY A 184 -19.63 4.44 52.96
CA GLY A 184 -21.04 4.09 52.87
C GLY A 184 -21.36 2.73 53.48
N GLU A 185 -22.64 2.46 53.74
CA GLU A 185 -23.15 1.15 54.14
C GLU A 185 -23.99 0.53 53.02
N TYR A 186 -23.79 -0.77 52.77
CA TYR A 186 -24.58 -1.55 51.82
C TYR A 186 -25.32 -2.67 52.56
N THR A 187 -26.64 -2.75 52.40
CA THR A 187 -27.44 -3.83 52.98
C THR A 187 -27.62 -4.94 51.96
N THR A 188 -27.19 -6.16 52.29
CA THR A 188 -27.25 -7.32 51.39
C THR A 188 -28.68 -7.72 51.04
N GLN A 189 -28.91 -8.02 49.76
CA GLN A 189 -30.16 -8.48 49.17
C GLN A 189 -30.10 -9.98 48.84
N PRO A 190 -31.26 -10.66 48.67
CA PRO A 190 -31.29 -12.07 48.25
C PRO A 190 -30.56 -12.29 46.93
N GLY A 191 -29.63 -13.25 46.92
CA GLY A 191 -28.82 -13.60 45.75
C GLY A 191 -27.55 -12.75 45.57
N ASP A 192 -27.27 -11.81 46.49
CA ASP A 192 -26.04 -11.03 46.43
C ASP A 192 -24.81 -11.92 46.52
N THR A 193 -23.79 -11.58 45.72
CA THR A 193 -22.47 -12.19 45.76
C THR A 193 -21.42 -11.11 46.03
N LEU A 194 -20.30 -11.48 46.66
CA LEU A 194 -19.18 -10.57 46.89
C LEU A 194 -18.69 -9.89 45.60
N ALA A 195 -18.63 -10.63 44.49
CA ALA A 195 -18.22 -10.12 43.18
C ALA A 195 -19.21 -9.10 42.60
N ALA A 196 -20.51 -9.40 42.66
CA ALA A 196 -21.55 -8.48 42.17
C ALA A 196 -21.57 -7.19 42.98
N VAL A 197 -21.51 -7.28 44.32
CA VAL A 197 -21.49 -6.11 45.20
C VAL A 197 -20.22 -5.29 44.98
N ALA A 198 -19.04 -5.92 44.93
CA ALA A 198 -17.77 -5.24 44.71
C ALA A 198 -17.73 -4.48 43.37
N ALA A 199 -18.21 -5.11 42.29
CA ALA A 199 -18.31 -4.48 40.98
C ALA A 199 -19.26 -3.27 40.99
N ASN A 200 -20.41 -3.39 41.66
CA ASN A 200 -21.42 -2.33 41.72
C ASN A 200 -20.94 -1.07 42.47
N VAL A 201 -20.01 -1.24 43.41
CA VAL A 201 -19.44 -0.14 44.21
C VAL A 201 -18.02 0.24 43.77
N GLY A 202 -17.51 -0.33 42.67
CA GLY A 202 -16.20 0.01 42.11
C GLY A 202 -14.98 -0.43 42.95
N LEU A 203 -15.10 -1.51 43.73
CA LEU A 203 -14.03 -2.06 44.56
C LEU A 203 -13.57 -3.44 44.07
N SER A 204 -12.36 -3.85 44.47
CA SER A 204 -11.96 -5.26 44.33
C SER A 204 -12.63 -6.11 45.41
N VAL A 205 -12.87 -7.40 45.10
CA VAL A 205 -13.41 -8.37 46.07
C VAL A 205 -12.55 -8.44 47.33
N ALA A 206 -11.22 -8.39 47.19
CA ALA A 206 -10.30 -8.40 48.31
C ALA A 206 -10.45 -7.15 49.20
N ALA A 207 -10.61 -5.95 48.62
CA ALA A 207 -10.80 -4.71 49.37
C ALA A 207 -12.15 -4.71 50.12
N LEU A 208 -13.22 -5.15 49.45
CA LEU A 208 -14.54 -5.27 50.06
C LEU A 208 -14.52 -6.30 51.21
N ALA A 209 -13.86 -7.44 51.02
CA ALA A 209 -13.75 -8.47 52.05
C ALA A 209 -12.89 -8.05 53.24
N ALA A 210 -11.79 -7.32 53.02
CA ALA A 210 -10.93 -6.82 54.09
C ALA A 210 -11.68 -5.86 55.02
N ALA A 211 -12.47 -4.94 54.47
CA ALA A 211 -13.30 -4.02 55.25
C ALA A 211 -14.41 -4.74 56.04
N ASN A 212 -14.90 -5.88 55.51
CA ASN A 212 -16.03 -6.64 56.07
C ASN A 212 -15.62 -7.96 56.73
N GLN A 213 -14.34 -8.14 57.05
CA GLN A 213 -13.78 -9.41 57.51
C GLN A 213 -14.40 -9.93 58.82
N ASN A 214 -15.01 -9.03 59.61
CA ASN A 214 -15.65 -9.34 60.89
C ASN A 214 -17.18 -9.53 60.79
N VAL A 215 -17.80 -9.30 59.63
CA VAL A 215 -19.24 -9.47 59.44
C VAL A 215 -19.59 -10.96 59.55
N PRO A 216 -20.61 -11.34 60.35
CA PRO A 216 -21.02 -12.74 60.47
C PRO A 216 -21.47 -13.33 59.13
N LEU A 217 -21.05 -14.55 58.86
CA LEU A 217 -21.46 -15.33 57.69
C LEU A 217 -22.79 -16.02 57.95
N ALA A 218 -23.57 -16.29 56.90
CA ALA A 218 -24.82 -17.02 57.02
C ALA A 218 -24.59 -18.48 57.45
N ALA A 219 -25.39 -18.94 58.42
CA ALA A 219 -25.16 -20.20 59.14
C ALA A 219 -25.29 -21.49 58.30
N ALA A 220 -25.79 -21.40 57.07
CA ALA A 220 -26.00 -22.52 56.15
C ALA A 220 -25.19 -22.41 54.86
N VAL A 221 -24.26 -21.44 54.77
CA VAL A 221 -23.44 -21.27 53.57
C VAL A 221 -22.24 -22.22 53.64
N ASP A 222 -22.15 -23.14 52.69
CA ASP A 222 -20.97 -23.97 52.50
C ASP A 222 -19.83 -23.14 51.91
N ILE A 223 -18.79 -22.93 52.70
CA ILE A 223 -17.61 -22.17 52.29
C ILE A 223 -16.53 -23.18 51.88
N PRO A 224 -16.23 -23.35 50.59
CA PRO A 224 -14.99 -24.00 50.18
C PRO A 224 -13.80 -23.18 50.68
N ALA A 225 -12.97 -23.78 51.53
CA ALA A 225 -11.80 -23.11 52.09
C ALA A 225 -10.51 -23.50 51.35
N GLN A 226 -10.22 -24.79 51.15
CA GLN A 226 -9.02 -25.30 50.46
C GLN A 226 -9.14 -26.78 50.04
N MET A 227 -8.27 -27.27 49.15
CA MET A 227 -8.09 -28.72 48.90
C MET A 227 -7.27 -29.38 50.02
N ALA A 228 -7.73 -30.50 50.57
CA ALA A 228 -6.96 -31.31 51.52
C ALA A 228 -6.65 -32.70 50.92
N LEU A 229 -5.37 -33.09 50.94
CA LEU A 229 -4.87 -34.39 50.47
C LEU A 229 -5.25 -35.52 51.44
N GLY A 230 -6.51 -35.91 51.46
CA GLY A 230 -6.93 -37.18 52.05
C GLY A 230 -6.74 -38.29 51.02
N SER A 231 -5.66 -39.08 51.14
CA SER A 231 -5.37 -40.29 50.34
C SER A 231 -5.08 -40.10 48.84
N VAL A 232 -3.88 -39.60 48.52
CA VAL A 232 -3.32 -39.60 47.16
C VAL A 232 -2.15 -40.59 47.08
N GLN A 233 -2.01 -41.28 45.95
CA GLN A 233 -0.83 -42.12 45.65
C GLN A 233 0.36 -41.24 45.27
N ASP A 234 1.52 -41.60 45.82
CA ASP A 234 2.63 -40.70 46.11
C ASP A 234 3.76 -40.74 45.08
N ALA A 235 4.38 -39.59 44.85
CA ALA A 235 5.82 -39.51 44.66
C ALA A 235 6.42 -38.87 45.92
N THR A 236 7.28 -39.60 46.63
CA THR A 236 8.13 -39.03 47.69
C THR A 236 9.35 -38.41 47.03
N ALA A 237 9.50 -37.09 47.10
CA ALA A 237 10.68 -36.38 46.60
C ALA A 237 11.21 -35.44 47.70
N ALA A 238 12.52 -35.18 47.69
CA ALA A 238 13.13 -34.24 48.63
C ALA A 238 12.79 -32.76 48.31
N THR A 239 12.38 -32.50 47.06
CA THR A 239 11.98 -31.19 46.53
C THR A 239 10.86 -31.38 45.50
N LEU A 240 10.04 -30.36 45.30
CA LEU A 240 9.07 -30.34 44.21
C LEU A 240 9.80 -30.44 42.85
N PRO A 241 9.31 -31.21 41.86
CA PRO A 241 9.88 -31.22 40.52
C PRO A 241 9.91 -29.81 39.91
N ASP A 242 10.98 -29.48 39.18
CA ASP A 242 11.11 -28.20 38.49
C ASP A 242 10.03 -28.06 37.40
N GLY A 243 9.46 -26.87 37.26
CA GLY A 243 8.50 -26.53 36.21
C GLY A 243 7.19 -25.90 36.71
N LEU A 244 6.59 -25.06 35.86
CA LEU A 244 5.38 -24.31 36.18
C LEU A 244 4.18 -25.23 36.45
N ASP A 245 4.05 -26.34 35.73
CA ASP A 245 2.93 -27.27 35.92
C ASP A 245 2.98 -27.99 37.28
N ALA A 246 4.17 -28.37 37.75
CA ALA A 246 4.36 -28.94 39.08
C ALA A 246 4.05 -27.88 40.17
N ALA A 247 4.53 -26.66 39.95
CA ALA A 247 4.24 -25.50 40.80
C ALA A 247 2.73 -25.26 40.93
N LEU A 248 2.01 -25.23 39.80
CA LEU A 248 0.58 -25.00 39.73
C LEU A 248 -0.25 -26.15 40.34
N ALA A 249 0.11 -27.41 40.07
CA ALA A 249 -0.57 -28.58 40.63
C ALA A 249 -0.50 -28.61 42.16
N ASN A 250 0.61 -28.17 42.73
CA ASN A 250 0.89 -28.27 44.16
C ASN A 250 0.58 -26.98 44.93
N ARG A 251 0.15 -25.91 44.25
CA ARG A 251 0.15 -24.55 44.82
C ARG A 251 -0.71 -24.37 46.07
N HIS A 252 -1.81 -25.13 46.18
CA HIS A 252 -2.79 -25.03 47.26
C HIS A 252 -2.69 -26.18 48.28
N LEU A 253 -1.70 -27.05 48.16
CA LEU A 253 -1.55 -28.20 49.04
C LEU A 253 -0.98 -27.79 50.40
N ARG A 254 -1.65 -28.18 51.48
CA ARG A 254 -1.15 -28.03 52.85
C ARG A 254 -0.17 -29.12 53.23
N GLY A 255 0.73 -28.77 54.14
CA GLY A 255 1.68 -29.71 54.72
C GLY A 255 2.88 -30.03 53.84
N LEU A 256 3.03 -29.32 52.70
CA LEU A 256 4.24 -29.40 51.88
C LEU A 256 5.42 -28.66 52.50
N LEU A 257 5.14 -27.52 53.14
CA LEU A 257 6.15 -26.60 53.65
C LEU A 257 6.36 -26.74 55.15
N ARG A 258 7.62 -26.77 55.58
CA ARG A 258 8.05 -26.82 56.97
C ARG A 258 8.01 -25.42 57.59
N ALA A 259 7.21 -25.28 58.64
CA ALA A 259 7.11 -24.05 59.42
C ALA A 259 8.46 -23.66 60.08
N GLY A 260 8.73 -22.36 60.17
CA GLY A 260 9.91 -21.79 60.83
C GLY A 260 11.17 -21.71 59.97
N VAL A 261 11.12 -22.18 58.73
CA VAL A 261 12.23 -22.08 57.77
C VAL A 261 12.32 -20.66 57.24
N ARG A 262 13.54 -20.11 57.21
CA ARG A 262 13.86 -18.79 56.65
C ARG A 262 14.33 -18.92 55.20
N PHE A 263 13.88 -18.02 54.35
CA PHE A 263 14.33 -17.90 52.96
C PHE A 263 14.36 -16.43 52.55
N GLU A 264 15.23 -16.09 51.59
CA GLU A 264 15.34 -14.75 51.03
C GLU A 264 14.64 -14.72 49.66
N PHE A 265 13.82 -13.70 49.41
CA PHE A 265 13.20 -13.47 48.11
C PHE A 265 13.11 -11.98 47.81
N GLY A 266 13.50 -11.57 46.60
CA GLY A 266 13.46 -10.16 46.19
C GLY A 266 14.26 -9.21 47.11
N GLY A 267 15.32 -9.70 47.77
CA GLY A 267 16.14 -8.95 48.72
C GLY A 267 15.56 -8.78 50.13
N ASN A 268 14.48 -9.50 50.47
CA ASN A 268 13.86 -9.49 51.79
C ASN A 268 13.85 -10.90 52.42
N ASP A 269 14.01 -10.96 53.75
CA ASP A 269 13.91 -12.20 54.52
C ASP A 269 12.44 -12.54 54.85
N HIS A 270 12.06 -13.77 54.54
CA HIS A 270 10.74 -14.33 54.83
C HIS A 270 10.85 -15.59 55.71
N VAL A 271 9.81 -15.85 56.52
CA VAL A 271 9.70 -17.05 57.36
C VAL A 271 8.44 -17.80 56.97
N ILE A 272 8.56 -19.10 56.68
CA ILE A 272 7.42 -19.96 56.39
C ILE A 272 6.60 -20.15 57.68
N SER A 273 5.32 -19.77 57.66
CA SER A 273 4.43 -19.96 58.81
C SER A 273 3.92 -21.42 58.90
N ALA A 274 3.32 -21.78 60.04
CA ALA A 274 2.64 -23.05 60.14
C ALA A 274 1.47 -23.14 59.15
N ASN A 275 1.38 -24.26 58.42
CA ASN A 275 0.34 -24.54 57.40
C ASN A 275 0.35 -23.64 56.15
N GLU A 276 1.46 -22.92 55.92
CA GLU A 276 1.66 -22.11 54.71
C GLU A 276 1.62 -22.99 53.45
N THR A 277 1.02 -22.48 52.38
CA THR A 277 0.97 -23.11 51.04
C THR A 277 1.85 -22.31 50.07
N LEU A 278 2.20 -22.88 48.91
CA LEU A 278 2.95 -22.14 47.89
C LEU A 278 2.16 -20.92 47.38
N ALA A 279 0.83 -21.02 47.29
CA ALA A 279 -0.03 -19.90 46.89
C ALA A 279 -0.06 -18.77 47.93
N SER A 280 -0.12 -19.10 49.22
CA SER A 280 -0.11 -18.09 50.29
C SER A 280 1.28 -17.47 50.46
N LEU A 281 2.36 -18.24 50.28
CA LEU A 281 3.72 -17.69 50.16
C LEU A 281 3.84 -16.75 48.97
N ALA A 282 3.37 -17.14 47.78
CA ALA A 282 3.44 -16.29 46.58
C ALA A 282 2.71 -14.96 46.77
N SER A 283 1.56 -14.98 47.44
CA SER A 283 0.81 -13.77 47.82
C SER A 283 1.61 -12.90 48.81
N LEU A 284 2.25 -13.52 49.82
CA LEU A 284 3.09 -12.83 50.81
C LEU A 284 4.27 -12.09 50.15
N VAL A 285 4.88 -12.68 49.13
CA VAL A 285 6.03 -12.09 48.42
C VAL A 285 5.65 -11.30 47.15
N GLY A 286 4.35 -11.17 46.85
CA GLY A 286 3.85 -10.33 45.76
C GLY A 286 4.08 -10.87 44.34
N ILE A 287 4.12 -12.19 44.16
CA ILE A 287 4.40 -12.84 42.87
C ILE A 287 3.11 -13.26 42.16
N GLU A 288 3.02 -12.99 40.85
CA GLU A 288 1.93 -13.46 39.99
C GLU A 288 2.08 -14.94 39.54
N ARG A 289 1.00 -15.55 39.07
CA ARG A 289 0.89 -17.00 38.75
C ARG A 289 2.04 -17.56 37.89
N ASN A 290 2.57 -16.79 36.95
CA ASN A 290 3.58 -17.25 35.98
C ASN A 290 5.01 -17.23 36.53
N ALA A 291 5.25 -16.63 37.69
CA ALA A 291 6.55 -16.52 38.34
C ALA A 291 6.68 -17.44 39.58
N LEU A 292 5.75 -18.39 39.76
CA LEU A 292 5.76 -19.35 40.87
C LEU A 292 7.05 -20.20 40.89
N THR A 293 7.65 -20.45 39.72
CA THR A 293 8.92 -21.19 39.58
C THR A 293 10.08 -20.48 40.26
N GLU A 294 10.18 -19.15 40.16
CA GLU A 294 11.22 -18.36 40.83
C GLU A 294 11.13 -18.48 42.35
N LEU A 295 9.92 -18.47 42.89
CA LEU A 295 9.67 -18.68 44.32
C LEU A 295 10.15 -20.06 44.76
N ILE A 296 9.80 -21.11 44.01
CA ILE A 296 10.20 -22.49 44.32
C ILE A 296 11.72 -22.63 44.29
N SER A 297 12.39 -22.03 43.29
CA SER A 297 13.86 -22.03 43.20
C SER A 297 14.55 -21.28 44.34
N ALA A 298 13.88 -20.30 44.95
CA ALA A 298 14.40 -19.57 46.11
C ALA A 298 14.20 -20.30 47.45
N LEU A 299 13.31 -21.29 47.52
CA LEU A 299 13.09 -22.07 48.74
C LEU A 299 14.26 -23.04 48.99
N PRO A 300 14.85 -23.03 50.20
CA PRO A 300 15.92 -23.98 50.51
C PRO A 300 15.37 -25.42 50.58
N PRO A 301 16.18 -26.47 50.35
CA PRO A 301 15.73 -27.87 50.47
C PRO A 301 15.12 -28.21 51.84
N THR A 302 15.47 -27.48 52.90
CA THR A 302 14.91 -27.64 54.25
C THR A 302 13.49 -27.10 54.40
N ALA A 303 13.00 -26.33 53.43
CA ALA A 303 11.65 -25.76 53.39
C ALA A 303 10.57 -26.83 53.18
N TRP A 304 10.92 -28.03 52.70
CA TRP A 304 9.98 -29.13 52.49
C TRP A 304 9.90 -30.02 53.73
N THR A 305 8.73 -30.59 54.00
CA THR A 305 8.57 -31.60 55.07
C THR A 305 9.25 -32.92 54.68
N ASP A 306 9.75 -33.69 55.65
CA ASP A 306 10.47 -34.95 55.38
C ASP A 306 9.61 -36.01 54.65
N ASP A 307 8.28 -35.92 54.80
CA ASP A 307 7.28 -36.78 54.13
C ASP A 307 6.44 -36.01 53.08
N ALA A 308 6.98 -34.96 52.47
CA ALA A 308 6.25 -34.16 51.47
C ALA A 308 5.78 -35.06 50.31
N ARG A 309 4.46 -35.07 50.06
CA ARG A 309 3.80 -35.80 48.97
C ARG A 309 3.34 -34.81 47.91
N PHE A 310 3.89 -34.92 46.71
CA PHE A 310 3.58 -34.02 45.61
C PHE A 310 2.61 -34.65 44.61
N LEU A 311 1.75 -33.81 44.02
CA LEU A 311 1.04 -34.10 42.79
C LEU A 311 2.02 -33.96 41.63
N ALA A 312 2.48 -35.08 41.08
CA ALA A 312 3.30 -35.06 39.88
C ALA A 312 2.40 -34.72 38.67
N PRO A 313 2.66 -33.61 37.93
CA PRO A 313 1.94 -33.37 36.69
C PRO A 313 2.31 -34.46 35.66
N PRO A 314 1.41 -34.78 34.72
CA PRO A 314 1.70 -35.72 33.63
C PRO A 314 2.87 -35.23 32.78
N SER A 315 3.68 -36.16 32.27
CA SER A 315 4.81 -35.82 31.41
C SER A 315 4.31 -35.26 30.06
N ALA A 316 4.86 -34.12 29.64
CA ALA A 316 4.67 -33.67 28.26
C ALA A 316 5.39 -34.61 27.29
N LEU A 317 4.74 -34.92 26.18
CA LEU A 317 5.26 -35.77 25.12
C LEU A 317 5.71 -34.87 23.95
N ALA A 318 7.01 -34.84 23.70
CA ALA A 318 7.60 -34.17 22.55
C ALA A 318 7.94 -35.20 21.47
N LEU A 319 7.28 -35.10 20.32
CA LEU A 319 7.50 -35.97 19.17
C LEU A 319 8.26 -35.18 18.10
N THR A 320 9.19 -35.83 17.41
CA THR A 320 9.96 -35.21 16.32
C THR A 320 9.87 -36.04 15.06
N VAL A 321 9.58 -35.39 13.94
CA VAL A 321 9.63 -35.99 12.61
C VAL A 321 10.58 -35.19 11.74
N ASP A 322 11.58 -35.85 11.19
CA ASP A 322 12.51 -35.23 10.25
C ASP A 322 11.90 -35.19 8.85
N LEU A 323 11.87 -33.99 8.27
CA LEU A 323 11.33 -33.66 6.97
C LEU A 323 12.47 -33.31 6.02
N ALA A 324 12.37 -33.71 4.76
CA ALA A 324 13.36 -33.35 3.76
C ALA A 324 13.30 -31.85 3.43
N ARG A 325 14.47 -31.22 3.35
CA ARG A 325 14.66 -29.84 2.87
C ARG A 325 14.89 -29.82 1.35
N ASP A 326 14.12 -30.62 0.62
CA ASP A 326 14.24 -30.80 -0.82
C ASP A 326 13.00 -30.25 -1.53
N PRO A 327 13.13 -29.19 -2.35
CA PRO A 327 12.03 -28.58 -3.09
C PRO A 327 11.32 -29.54 -4.05
N ALA A 328 11.98 -30.60 -4.49
CA ALA A 328 11.38 -31.64 -5.31
C ALA A 328 10.35 -32.51 -4.56
N GLN A 329 10.36 -32.46 -3.22
CA GLN A 329 9.46 -33.23 -2.36
C GLN A 329 8.27 -32.41 -1.83
N TYR A 330 8.21 -31.11 -2.15
CA TYR A 330 7.07 -30.27 -1.79
C TYR A 330 5.82 -30.67 -2.59
N PRO A 331 4.62 -30.26 -2.14
CA PRO A 331 3.39 -30.47 -2.90
C PRO A 331 3.46 -29.92 -4.31
N ALA A 332 2.76 -30.60 -5.24
CA ALA A 332 2.66 -30.16 -6.63
C ALA A 332 1.88 -28.84 -6.78
N ASP A 333 0.91 -28.59 -5.90
CA ASP A 333 0.20 -27.31 -5.85
C ASP A 333 1.15 -26.21 -5.38
N LEU A 334 1.25 -25.12 -6.14
CA LEU A 334 2.17 -24.00 -5.83
C LEU A 334 1.67 -23.09 -4.70
N ILE A 335 0.38 -23.21 -4.35
CA ILE A 335 -0.28 -22.46 -3.28
C ILE A 335 -1.17 -23.45 -2.53
N PHE A 336 -0.83 -23.78 -1.28
CA PHE A 336 -1.51 -24.82 -0.51
C PHE A 336 -1.61 -24.50 0.98
N PRO A 337 -2.61 -25.02 1.72
CA PRO A 337 -2.73 -24.80 3.15
C PRO A 337 -1.59 -25.51 3.90
N VAL A 338 -1.05 -24.88 4.93
CA VAL A 338 -0.08 -25.47 5.86
C VAL A 338 -0.83 -25.99 7.07
N GLY A 339 -0.79 -27.30 7.27
CA GLY A 339 -1.43 -27.95 8.41
C GLY A 339 -0.68 -29.20 8.82
N VAL A 340 -0.66 -29.45 10.13
CA VAL A 340 -0.23 -30.71 10.73
C VAL A 340 -1.45 -31.34 11.38
N GLN A 341 -1.66 -32.63 11.14
CA GLN A 341 -2.81 -33.36 11.68
C GLN A 341 -2.39 -34.71 12.25
N ILE A 342 -3.13 -35.17 13.24
CA ILE A 342 -3.06 -36.52 13.78
C ILE A 342 -4.34 -37.25 13.41
N ASP A 343 -4.19 -38.37 12.71
CA ASP A 343 -5.26 -39.30 12.38
C ASP A 343 -5.21 -40.49 13.35
N ILE A 344 -6.37 -40.87 13.89
CA ILE A 344 -6.55 -42.09 14.66
C ILE A 344 -7.45 -43.02 13.86
N ASP A 345 -6.94 -44.21 13.54
CA ASP A 345 -7.60 -45.21 12.71
C ASP A 345 -7.80 -46.51 13.48
N ARG A 346 -8.95 -47.16 13.26
CA ARG A 346 -9.25 -48.54 13.69
C ARG A 346 -9.34 -49.46 12.48
N ASP A 347 -9.11 -50.75 12.69
CA ASP A 347 -9.36 -51.76 11.67
C ASP A 347 -10.87 -51.81 11.30
N PRO A 348 -11.25 -51.49 10.05
CA PRO A 348 -12.64 -51.54 9.62
C PRO A 348 -13.28 -52.92 9.76
N ALA A 349 -12.51 -54.02 9.74
CA ALA A 349 -13.04 -55.37 9.94
C ALA A 349 -13.58 -55.60 11.36
N LEU A 350 -13.19 -54.74 12.31
CA LEU A 350 -13.60 -54.79 13.72
C LEU A 350 -14.71 -53.77 14.05
N VAL A 351 -15.21 -53.00 13.08
CA VAL A 351 -16.39 -52.14 13.27
C VAL A 351 -17.67 -52.97 13.21
N SER A 352 -18.63 -52.70 14.11
CA SER A 352 -19.91 -53.40 14.07
C SER A 352 -20.71 -53.01 12.84
N ALA A 353 -21.32 -54.00 12.17
CA ALA A 353 -22.15 -53.77 10.98
C ALA A 353 -23.36 -52.86 11.24
N ASP A 354 -23.81 -52.79 12.50
CA ASP A 354 -24.98 -52.00 12.91
C ASP A 354 -24.70 -50.47 12.95
N VAL A 355 -23.43 -50.06 12.88
CA VAL A 355 -22.99 -48.64 13.00
C VAL A 355 -21.90 -48.27 12.00
N ASN A 356 -21.71 -49.07 10.95
CA ASN A 356 -20.64 -48.89 9.96
C ASN A 356 -20.87 -47.67 9.05
N ASP A 357 -21.99 -46.96 9.22
CA ASP A 357 -22.34 -45.71 8.55
C ASP A 357 -21.82 -44.46 9.28
N VAL A 358 -21.28 -44.60 10.50
CA VAL A 358 -20.70 -43.50 11.31
C VAL A 358 -19.18 -43.46 11.11
N PRO A 359 -18.63 -42.51 10.32
CA PRO A 359 -17.20 -42.47 9.99
C PRO A 359 -16.29 -42.34 11.21
N GLU A 360 -16.73 -41.60 12.23
CA GLU A 360 -15.97 -41.32 13.45
C GLU A 360 -15.71 -42.58 14.30
N ILE A 361 -16.42 -43.68 14.05
CA ILE A 361 -16.15 -44.97 14.71
C ILE A 361 -14.87 -45.60 14.17
N GLN A 362 -14.56 -45.37 12.89
CA GLN A 362 -13.40 -45.93 12.21
C GLN A 362 -12.21 -44.97 12.20
N HIS A 363 -12.45 -43.68 11.95
CA HIS A 363 -11.41 -42.68 11.69
C HIS A 363 -11.76 -41.32 12.27
N ILE A 364 -10.78 -40.63 12.85
CA ILE A 364 -10.91 -39.22 13.24
C ILE A 364 -9.61 -38.46 12.99
N THR A 365 -9.73 -37.22 12.49
CA THR A 365 -8.62 -36.31 12.25
C THR A 365 -8.62 -35.17 13.27
N SER A 366 -7.46 -34.84 13.81
CA SER A 366 -7.24 -33.68 14.68
C SER A 366 -6.19 -32.77 14.08
N TYR A 367 -6.56 -31.52 13.75
CA TYR A 367 -5.62 -30.50 13.28
C TYR A 367 -4.91 -29.86 14.46
N LEU A 368 -3.59 -29.73 14.38
CA LEU A 368 -2.77 -29.16 15.43
C LEU A 368 -2.58 -27.65 15.21
N SER A 369 -2.38 -26.92 16.31
CA SER A 369 -2.12 -25.48 16.25
C SER A 369 -0.62 -25.18 16.16
N PRO A 370 -0.18 -24.15 15.41
CA PRO A 370 1.22 -23.73 15.42
C PRO A 370 1.62 -23.23 16.81
N ALA A 371 2.85 -23.51 17.24
CA ALA A 371 3.34 -23.11 18.55
C ALA A 371 3.40 -21.58 18.70
N VAL A 372 2.86 -21.08 19.80
CA VAL A 372 2.86 -19.66 20.19
C VAL A 372 3.64 -19.39 21.48
N ALA A 373 4.46 -20.34 21.95
CA ALA A 373 5.34 -20.19 23.11
C ALA A 373 6.66 -20.97 22.94
N ARG A 374 7.76 -20.38 23.43
CA ARG A 374 9.11 -20.97 23.48
C ARG A 374 9.22 -21.92 24.69
N GLU A 375 10.23 -22.78 24.67
CA GLU A 375 10.57 -23.70 25.79
C GLU A 375 10.86 -22.96 27.13
N ASP A 376 11.21 -21.67 27.07
CA ASP A 376 11.42 -20.79 28.23
C ASP A 376 10.14 -20.09 28.74
N GLY A 377 8.99 -20.37 28.13
CA GLY A 377 7.69 -19.77 28.48
C GLY A 377 7.42 -18.40 27.84
N ALA A 378 8.33 -17.86 27.03
CA ALA A 378 8.09 -16.61 26.30
C ALA A 378 7.17 -16.83 25.09
N PRO A 379 6.20 -15.94 24.79
CA PRO A 379 5.34 -16.09 23.63
C PRO A 379 6.12 -16.02 22.30
N ILE A 380 5.87 -16.96 21.39
CA ILE A 380 6.32 -16.95 20.00
C ILE A 380 5.30 -16.16 19.19
N THR A 381 5.75 -15.13 18.48
CA THR A 381 4.88 -14.41 17.55
C THR A 381 4.68 -15.22 16.27
N LEU A 382 3.56 -15.05 15.58
CA LEU A 382 3.36 -15.67 14.27
C LEU A 382 4.50 -15.35 13.27
N ARG A 383 5.18 -14.20 13.44
CA ARG A 383 6.36 -13.83 12.66
C ARG A 383 7.57 -14.71 12.97
N ASP A 384 7.80 -15.05 14.23
CA ASP A 384 8.89 -15.96 14.62
C ASP A 384 8.66 -17.37 14.06
N PHE A 385 7.40 -17.86 14.11
CA PHE A 385 7.01 -19.11 13.49
C PHE A 385 7.24 -19.07 11.96
N ALA A 386 6.81 -17.99 11.29
CA ALA A 386 7.03 -17.82 9.86
C ALA A 386 8.52 -17.78 9.50
N ALA A 387 9.35 -17.11 10.30
CA ALA A 387 10.80 -17.06 10.07
C ALA A 387 11.44 -18.45 10.16
N ALA A 388 11.07 -19.25 11.17
CA ALA A 388 11.55 -20.62 11.31
C ALA A 388 11.06 -21.53 10.17
N PHE A 389 9.82 -21.36 9.73
CA PHE A 389 9.24 -22.07 8.58
C PHE A 389 9.99 -21.73 7.28
N GLU A 390 10.19 -20.45 6.97
CA GLU A 390 10.84 -20.00 5.73
C GLU A 390 12.35 -20.34 5.69
N ASP A 391 13.05 -20.36 6.84
CA ASP A 391 14.44 -20.86 6.91
C ASP A 391 14.51 -22.39 6.71
N GLY A 392 13.54 -23.10 7.28
CA GLY A 392 13.37 -24.54 7.15
C GLY A 392 13.13 -24.96 5.70
N PHE A 393 12.22 -24.31 4.98
CA PHE A 393 11.79 -24.72 3.64
C PHE A 393 12.15 -23.69 2.56
N PRO A 394 13.31 -23.82 1.89
CA PRO A 394 13.74 -22.92 0.83
C PRO A 394 12.68 -22.75 -0.25
N GLY A 395 12.35 -21.49 -0.58
CA GLY A 395 11.36 -21.14 -1.60
C GLY A 395 9.92 -21.14 -1.11
N LEU A 396 9.58 -21.68 0.07
CA LEU A 396 8.24 -21.54 0.62
C LEU A 396 8.11 -20.24 1.41
N LYS A 397 7.05 -19.50 1.14
CA LYS A 397 6.68 -18.27 1.85
C LYS A 397 5.37 -18.46 2.60
N LEU A 398 5.31 -18.03 3.85
CA LEU A 398 4.14 -18.25 4.70
C LEU A 398 3.17 -17.07 4.64
N ALA A 399 1.88 -17.37 4.46
CA ALA A 399 0.80 -16.39 4.40
C ALA A 399 -0.40 -16.83 5.24
N VAL A 400 -1.28 -15.88 5.54
CA VAL A 400 -2.56 -16.11 6.23
C VAL A 400 -3.73 -15.73 5.33
N GLY A 401 -4.79 -16.54 5.35
CA GLY A 401 -6.02 -16.20 4.64
C GLY A 401 -6.77 -15.04 5.30
N ARG A 402 -7.27 -14.09 4.49
CA ARG A 402 -8.29 -13.11 4.94
C ARG A 402 -9.67 -13.78 4.89
N GLN A 403 -10.11 -14.40 5.99
CA GLN A 403 -11.53 -14.67 6.23
C GLN A 403 -11.97 -14.07 7.57
N ASP A 404 -13.25 -13.71 7.65
CA ASP A 404 -13.89 -13.04 8.79
C ASP A 404 -13.54 -13.71 10.12
N ALA A 405 -13.48 -12.89 11.18
CA ALA A 405 -12.90 -13.14 12.51
C ALA A 405 -13.37 -14.39 13.30
N ALA A 406 -14.13 -15.30 12.69
CA ALA A 406 -14.71 -16.50 13.29
C ALA A 406 -14.11 -17.83 12.81
N ALA A 407 -13.40 -17.88 11.67
CA ALA A 407 -12.65 -19.07 11.25
C ALA A 407 -11.18 -18.90 11.67
N GLU A 408 -10.60 -19.90 12.34
CA GLU A 408 -9.17 -19.94 12.63
C GLU A 408 -8.38 -19.60 11.36
N LYS A 409 -7.50 -18.59 11.43
CA LYS A 409 -6.76 -18.09 10.27
C LYS A 409 -5.87 -19.20 9.71
N ALA A 410 -6.35 -19.92 8.71
CA ALA A 410 -5.60 -20.98 8.05
C ALA A 410 -4.25 -20.43 7.54
N LEU A 411 -3.17 -21.13 7.86
CA LEU A 411 -1.84 -20.86 7.31
C LEU A 411 -1.76 -21.42 5.88
N TRP A 412 -1.05 -20.71 5.02
CA TRP A 412 -0.84 -21.07 3.62
C TRP A 412 0.64 -20.94 3.26
N ALA A 413 1.13 -21.85 2.42
CA ALA A 413 2.45 -21.76 1.80
C ALA A 413 2.30 -21.36 0.34
N VAL A 414 3.17 -20.46 -0.10
CA VAL A 414 3.32 -20.07 -1.51
C VAL A 414 4.74 -20.44 -1.94
N HIS A 415 4.87 -21.28 -2.96
CA HIS A 415 6.17 -21.72 -3.47
C HIS A 415 6.70 -20.70 -4.48
N LEU A 416 7.64 -19.86 -4.05
CA LEU A 416 8.32 -18.84 -4.86
C LEU A 416 9.79 -19.19 -5.07
N GLY A 417 10.27 -19.10 -6.30
CA GLY A 417 11.66 -19.36 -6.64
C GLY A 417 12.02 -20.85 -6.80
N ASN A 418 13.33 -21.12 -6.89
CA ASN A 418 13.97 -22.44 -6.69
C ASN A 418 14.15 -23.35 -7.92
N ARG A 419 14.98 -22.90 -8.88
CA ARG A 419 15.51 -23.70 -10.00
C ARG A 419 14.44 -24.52 -10.76
N GLY A 420 13.26 -23.95 -10.97
CA GLY A 420 12.17 -24.58 -11.73
C GLY A 420 11.20 -25.44 -10.92
N HIS A 421 11.18 -25.33 -9.58
CA HIS A 421 10.20 -26.01 -8.72
C HIS A 421 9.07 -25.09 -8.22
N GLY A 422 9.32 -23.79 -8.07
CA GLY A 422 8.34 -22.80 -7.63
C GLY A 422 8.02 -21.77 -8.70
N ILE A 423 7.25 -20.74 -8.30
CA ILE A 423 6.91 -19.62 -9.17
C ILE A 423 8.13 -18.69 -9.28
N ASP A 424 8.72 -18.59 -10.46
CA ASP A 424 9.80 -17.66 -10.77
C ASP A 424 9.24 -16.47 -11.56
N TYR A 425 9.70 -15.26 -11.25
CA TYR A 425 9.46 -14.10 -12.09
C TYR A 425 10.68 -13.20 -12.13
N ALA A 426 10.96 -12.64 -13.31
CA ALA A 426 12.10 -11.76 -13.53
C ALA A 426 11.65 -10.50 -14.26
N PHE A 427 12.14 -9.35 -13.79
CA PHE A 427 12.05 -8.12 -14.56
C PHE A 427 12.99 -8.22 -15.75
N ASP A 428 12.48 -7.94 -16.94
CA ASP A 428 13.27 -8.04 -18.15
C ASP A 428 14.34 -6.95 -18.19
N ALA A 429 15.59 -7.36 -17.95
CA ALA A 429 16.76 -6.49 -17.99
C ALA A 429 17.02 -5.84 -19.37
N GLY A 430 16.40 -6.37 -20.44
CA GLY A 430 16.55 -5.89 -21.81
C GLY A 430 15.37 -5.04 -22.33
N SER A 431 14.19 -5.07 -21.70
CA SER A 431 13.07 -4.19 -22.08
C SER A 431 13.05 -2.95 -21.20
N ALA A 432 13.42 -1.80 -21.76
CA ALA A 432 13.20 -0.52 -21.11
C ALA A 432 11.73 -0.39 -20.69
N ALA A 433 11.50 0.22 -19.51
CA ALA A 433 10.16 0.57 -19.07
C ALA A 433 9.39 1.32 -20.18
N GLN A 434 8.13 0.95 -20.36
CA GLN A 434 7.24 1.61 -21.31
C GLN A 434 6.33 2.57 -20.54
N PHE A 435 6.07 3.72 -21.17
CA PHE A 435 5.39 4.84 -20.52
C PHE A 435 4.18 5.23 -21.35
N PHE A 436 3.04 5.34 -20.68
CA PHE A 436 1.78 5.68 -21.32
C PHE A 436 1.10 6.82 -20.60
N ALA A 437 0.34 7.62 -21.34
CA ALA A 437 -0.53 8.65 -20.78
C ALA A 437 -1.73 8.86 -21.71
N PRO A 438 -2.87 9.40 -21.23
CA PRO A 438 -3.95 9.84 -22.10
C PRO A 438 -3.49 10.97 -23.00
N ALA A 439 -3.66 10.80 -24.31
CA ALA A 439 -3.39 11.84 -25.28
C ALA A 439 -4.29 13.07 -25.01
N PRO A 440 -3.72 14.29 -24.99
CA PRO A 440 -4.46 15.55 -24.87
C PRO A 440 -5.69 15.61 -25.77
N LEU A 441 -6.73 16.32 -25.33
CA LEU A 441 -7.91 16.55 -26.18
C LEU A 441 -7.56 17.43 -27.38
N SER A 442 -6.68 18.41 -27.18
CA SER A 442 -6.09 19.20 -28.26
C SER A 442 -4.70 19.70 -27.89
N THR A 443 -3.77 19.60 -28.84
CA THR A 443 -2.41 20.18 -28.69
C THR A 443 -2.35 21.66 -29.06
N GLN A 444 -3.48 22.24 -29.49
CA GLN A 444 -3.65 23.64 -29.91
C GLN A 444 -4.93 24.24 -29.29
N PRO A 445 -5.03 25.57 -29.12
CA PRO A 445 -6.19 26.17 -28.50
C PRO A 445 -7.31 26.27 -29.55
N VAL A 446 -8.55 26.01 -29.13
CA VAL A 446 -9.70 25.97 -30.04
C VAL A 446 -10.46 27.29 -29.97
N SER A 447 -10.90 27.80 -31.12
CA SER A 447 -11.72 29.01 -31.19
C SER A 447 -12.93 28.75 -32.06
N GLY A 448 -14.08 29.31 -31.68
CA GLY A 448 -15.33 29.12 -32.42
C GLY A 448 -16.50 29.86 -31.79
N GLU A 449 -17.61 29.88 -32.52
CA GLU A 449 -18.91 30.36 -32.01
C GLU A 449 -19.75 29.16 -31.61
N VAL A 450 -20.37 29.22 -30.43
CA VAL A 450 -21.16 28.13 -29.86
C VAL A 450 -22.56 28.65 -29.54
N ARG A 451 -23.59 27.90 -29.94
CA ARG A 451 -24.98 28.14 -29.51
C ARG A 451 -25.19 27.46 -28.16
N LEU A 452 -25.25 28.27 -27.11
CA LEU A 452 -25.39 27.81 -25.73
C LEU A 452 -26.85 27.42 -25.47
N ASP A 453 -27.05 26.50 -24.52
CA ASP A 453 -28.37 26.31 -23.90
C ASP A 453 -28.65 27.42 -22.89
N ARG A 454 -29.88 27.44 -22.40
CA ARG A 454 -30.33 28.29 -21.30
C ARG A 454 -30.78 27.40 -20.15
N TYR A 455 -30.29 27.70 -18.95
CA TYR A 455 -30.73 27.07 -17.71
C TYR A 455 -31.76 27.98 -17.00
N ALA A 456 -32.89 27.42 -16.59
CA ALA A 456 -33.98 28.11 -15.90
C ALA A 456 -34.64 27.19 -14.85
N GLU A 457 -35.61 27.72 -14.10
CA GLU A 457 -36.33 27.00 -13.02
C GLU A 457 -37.02 25.70 -13.49
N ASP A 458 -37.34 25.58 -14.78
CA ASP A 458 -37.97 24.41 -15.39
C ASP A 458 -36.99 23.48 -16.14
N GLY A 459 -35.69 23.80 -16.17
CA GLY A 459 -34.64 22.95 -16.70
C GLY A 459 -33.78 23.58 -17.79
N LEU A 460 -33.22 22.71 -18.64
CA LEU A 460 -32.30 23.07 -19.73
C LEU A 460 -33.08 23.24 -21.05
N HIS A 461 -32.90 24.38 -21.72
CA HIS A 461 -33.56 24.69 -23.00
C HIS A 461 -32.54 24.98 -24.08
N ASP A 462 -32.79 24.52 -25.30
CA ASP A 462 -31.88 24.68 -26.43
C ASP A 462 -32.03 26.03 -27.15
N ASP A 463 -32.58 27.06 -26.51
CA ASP A 463 -32.91 28.37 -27.08
C ASP A 463 -31.98 29.52 -26.65
N GLY A 464 -30.79 29.19 -26.12
CA GLY A 464 -29.83 30.16 -25.60
C GLY A 464 -29.05 30.94 -26.66
N PRO A 465 -28.24 31.93 -26.21
CA PRO A 465 -27.51 32.84 -27.11
C PRO A 465 -26.30 32.17 -27.78
N THR A 466 -25.89 32.71 -28.94
CA THR A 466 -24.59 32.37 -29.55
C THR A 466 -23.48 33.19 -28.90
N GLN A 467 -22.45 32.52 -28.40
CA GLN A 467 -21.27 33.15 -27.78
C GLN A 467 -19.99 32.74 -28.50
N ARG A 468 -19.08 33.72 -28.68
CA ARG A 468 -17.76 33.48 -29.26
C ARG A 468 -16.73 33.17 -28.19
N PHE A 469 -16.02 32.07 -28.36
CA PHE A 469 -14.88 31.68 -27.53
C PHE A 469 -13.59 31.79 -28.35
N ALA A 470 -12.60 32.46 -27.79
CA ALA A 470 -11.27 32.61 -28.39
C ALA A 470 -10.23 31.91 -27.50
N SER A 471 -9.35 31.15 -28.13
CA SER A 471 -8.22 30.46 -27.49
C SER A 471 -8.61 29.55 -26.31
N ALA A 472 -9.68 28.77 -26.44
CA ALA A 472 -10.12 27.85 -25.40
C ALA A 472 -9.15 26.67 -25.22
N ALA A 473 -8.78 26.40 -23.96
CA ALA A 473 -7.99 25.25 -23.57
C ALA A 473 -8.91 24.07 -23.22
N LEU A 474 -9.14 23.18 -24.18
CA LEU A 474 -10.06 22.04 -24.01
C LEU A 474 -9.71 21.14 -22.82
N ASP A 475 -8.43 20.86 -22.60
CA ASP A 475 -7.97 20.04 -21.47
C ASP A 475 -8.21 20.71 -20.11
N ALA A 476 -8.18 22.06 -20.03
CA ALA A 476 -8.53 22.77 -18.82
C ALA A 476 -10.04 22.72 -18.54
N TRP A 477 -10.86 22.85 -19.57
CA TRP A 477 -12.31 22.71 -19.46
C TRP A 477 -12.72 21.28 -19.08
N ALA A 478 -12.08 20.28 -19.69
CA ALA A 478 -12.31 18.88 -19.37
C ALA A 478 -11.89 18.54 -17.93
N ARG A 479 -10.76 19.06 -17.43
CA ARG A 479 -10.36 18.90 -16.03
C ARG A 479 -11.45 19.41 -15.08
N ASN A 480 -11.94 20.62 -15.30
CA ASN A 480 -13.00 21.21 -14.47
C ASN A 480 -14.31 20.41 -14.57
N PHE A 481 -14.65 19.91 -15.77
CA PHE A 481 -15.81 19.05 -15.99
C PHE A 481 -15.71 17.72 -15.22
N LEU A 482 -14.58 17.02 -15.31
CA LEU A 482 -14.40 15.73 -14.62
C LEU A 482 -14.42 15.91 -13.09
N ALA A 483 -13.77 16.96 -12.58
CA ALA A 483 -13.82 17.31 -11.16
C ALA A 483 -15.25 17.61 -10.67
N ALA A 484 -16.07 18.28 -11.51
CA ALA A 484 -17.48 18.51 -11.20
C ALA A 484 -18.31 17.22 -11.14
N VAL A 485 -18.03 16.24 -12.01
CA VAL A 485 -18.68 14.92 -11.97
C VAL A 485 -18.31 14.15 -10.71
N ASP A 486 -17.03 14.14 -10.33
CA ASP A 486 -16.60 13.47 -9.09
C ASP A 486 -17.20 14.16 -7.85
N ARG A 487 -17.18 15.51 -7.78
CA ARG A 487 -17.82 16.27 -6.70
C ARG A 487 -19.30 15.96 -6.54
N PHE A 488 -20.04 15.81 -7.64
CA PHE A 488 -21.45 15.42 -7.59
C PHE A 488 -21.66 14.01 -7.02
N LEU A 489 -20.69 13.11 -7.25
CA LEU A 489 -20.73 11.72 -6.80
C LEU A 489 -20.15 11.52 -5.39
N ASP A 490 -19.66 12.58 -4.74
CA ASP A 490 -19.23 12.53 -3.35
C ASP A 490 -20.40 12.10 -2.43
N PRO A 491 -20.13 11.31 -1.37
CA PRO A 491 -21.18 10.76 -0.50
C PRO A 491 -22.19 11.79 0.02
N ASP A 492 -21.69 12.99 0.38
CA ASP A 492 -22.46 14.09 0.94
C ASP A 492 -23.47 14.70 -0.05
N VAL A 493 -23.20 14.60 -1.36
CA VAL A 493 -24.07 15.13 -2.43
C VAL A 493 -24.91 14.01 -3.05
N VAL A 494 -24.32 12.85 -3.33
CA VAL A 494 -24.97 11.79 -4.09
C VAL A 494 -26.09 11.10 -3.31
N THR A 495 -25.97 10.99 -1.98
CA THR A 495 -26.99 10.35 -1.13
C THR A 495 -28.30 11.15 -1.08
N PRO A 496 -28.30 12.46 -0.78
CA PRO A 496 -29.52 13.26 -0.88
C PRO A 496 -30.03 13.36 -2.33
N ALA A 497 -29.14 13.47 -3.33
CA ALA A 497 -29.54 13.48 -4.73
C ALA A 497 -30.25 12.20 -5.17
N TYR A 498 -29.81 11.03 -4.70
CA TYR A 498 -30.43 9.74 -5.02
C TYR A 498 -31.84 9.63 -4.44
N ALA A 499 -32.07 10.20 -3.24
CA ALA A 499 -33.38 10.17 -2.59
C ALA A 499 -34.45 10.95 -3.38
N VAL A 500 -34.05 12.01 -4.10
CA VAL A 500 -34.98 12.89 -4.83
C VAL A 500 -34.99 12.65 -6.35
N ALA A 501 -33.90 12.14 -6.94
CA ALA A 501 -33.73 11.99 -8.39
C ALA A 501 -32.91 10.74 -8.79
N ALA A 502 -33.31 9.56 -8.30
CA ALA A 502 -32.57 8.30 -8.49
C ALA A 502 -32.25 7.95 -9.95
N ASP A 503 -33.14 8.24 -10.91
CA ASP A 503 -32.92 7.94 -12.33
C ASP A 503 -31.77 8.79 -12.91
N SER A 504 -31.75 10.09 -12.61
CA SER A 504 -30.70 11.02 -13.04
C SER A 504 -29.35 10.66 -12.42
N VAL A 505 -29.31 10.28 -11.14
CA VAL A 505 -28.07 9.81 -10.49
C VAL A 505 -27.57 8.52 -11.15
N ARG A 506 -28.46 7.58 -11.46
CA ARG A 506 -28.10 6.36 -12.22
C ARG A 506 -27.57 6.69 -13.62
N ALA A 507 -28.12 7.70 -14.29
CA ALA A 507 -27.61 8.17 -15.57
C ALA A 507 -26.19 8.74 -15.44
N VAL A 508 -25.92 9.60 -14.44
CA VAL A 508 -24.57 10.13 -14.17
C VAL A 508 -23.56 9.01 -13.90
N LEU A 509 -23.93 8.01 -13.10
CA LEU A 509 -23.07 6.83 -12.87
C LEU A 509 -22.79 6.04 -14.17
N GLY A 510 -23.79 5.92 -15.04
CA GLY A 510 -23.63 5.36 -16.38
C GLY A 510 -22.65 6.17 -17.25
N HIS A 511 -22.78 7.50 -17.24
CA HIS A 511 -21.88 8.39 -17.95
C HIS A 511 -20.46 8.39 -17.38
N LYS A 512 -20.27 8.25 -16.05
CA LYS A 512 -18.94 8.08 -15.44
C LYS A 512 -18.23 6.83 -16.00
N ARG A 513 -18.94 5.70 -16.12
CA ARG A 513 -18.39 4.49 -16.75
C ARG A 513 -18.02 4.72 -18.22
N ALA A 514 -18.89 5.39 -18.97
CA ALA A 514 -18.64 5.69 -20.38
C ALA A 514 -17.45 6.65 -20.58
N LEU A 515 -17.35 7.70 -19.76
CA LEU A 515 -16.22 8.64 -19.73
C LEU A 515 -14.92 7.92 -19.39
N ALA A 516 -14.91 7.08 -18.35
CA ALA A 516 -13.73 6.30 -17.98
C ALA A 516 -13.23 5.43 -19.14
N THR A 517 -14.14 4.74 -19.84
CA THR A 517 -13.81 3.95 -21.04
C THR A 517 -13.30 4.83 -22.19
N ALA A 518 -13.96 5.96 -22.47
CA ALA A 518 -13.57 6.85 -23.57
C ALA A 518 -12.20 7.51 -23.34
N ILE A 519 -11.89 7.91 -22.10
CA ILE A 519 -10.59 8.48 -21.73
C ILE A 519 -9.51 7.40 -21.77
N ALA A 520 -9.76 6.20 -21.23
CA ALA A 520 -8.82 5.08 -21.28
C ALA A 520 -8.46 4.67 -22.72
N ALA A 521 -9.43 4.74 -23.64
CA ALA A 521 -9.18 4.47 -25.06
C ALA A 521 -8.26 5.48 -25.75
N ARG A 522 -7.95 6.63 -25.11
CA ARG A 522 -6.99 7.63 -25.60
C ARG A 522 -5.59 7.45 -25.02
N VAL A 523 -5.34 6.40 -24.23
CA VAL A 523 -4.01 6.11 -23.72
C VAL A 523 -3.09 5.76 -24.88
N GLU A 524 -2.01 6.51 -25.02
CA GLU A 524 -1.00 6.35 -26.07
C GLU A 524 0.40 6.26 -25.44
N PRO A 525 1.36 5.60 -26.10
CA PRO A 525 2.74 5.59 -25.63
C PRO A 525 3.32 7.00 -25.68
N VAL A 526 4.00 7.40 -24.60
CA VAL A 526 4.61 8.74 -24.47
C VAL A 526 5.73 8.94 -25.48
N PHE A 527 6.41 7.87 -25.89
CA PHE A 527 7.50 7.89 -26.87
C PHE A 527 7.15 7.09 -28.13
N VAL A 528 7.83 7.38 -29.24
CA VAL A 528 7.62 6.70 -30.54
C VAL A 528 8.39 5.39 -30.70
N ASP A 529 9.40 5.15 -29.87
CA ASP A 529 10.25 3.96 -29.83
C ASP A 529 9.55 2.81 -29.08
N VAL A 530 8.40 2.40 -29.61
CA VAL A 530 7.60 1.28 -29.09
C VAL A 530 8.07 -0.05 -29.69
N SER A 531 7.97 -1.13 -28.90
CA SER A 531 8.22 -2.52 -29.33
C SER A 531 7.41 -2.91 -30.58
N ALA A 532 7.61 -4.13 -31.09
CA ALA A 532 6.88 -4.65 -32.25
C ALA A 532 5.35 -4.36 -32.17
N PRO A 533 4.66 -4.04 -33.29
CA PRO A 533 3.30 -3.47 -33.26
C PRO A 533 2.26 -4.27 -32.47
N ALA A 534 2.33 -5.60 -32.49
CA ALA A 534 1.41 -6.48 -31.75
C ALA A 534 1.65 -6.47 -30.23
N GLU A 535 2.91 -6.35 -29.80
CA GLU A 535 3.24 -6.18 -28.37
C GLU A 535 2.80 -4.80 -27.90
N SER A 536 2.92 -3.79 -28.77
CA SER A 536 2.53 -2.41 -28.49
C SER A 536 1.02 -2.20 -28.32
N SER A 537 0.15 -3.03 -28.91
CA SER A 537 -1.30 -2.95 -28.64
C SER A 537 -1.64 -3.56 -27.28
N VAL A 538 -1.13 -4.76 -26.97
CA VAL A 538 -1.40 -5.44 -25.68
C VAL A 538 -0.92 -4.61 -24.49
N ARG A 539 0.28 -4.02 -24.62
CA ARG A 539 0.85 -3.12 -23.60
C ARG A 539 -0.03 -1.90 -23.35
N ARG A 540 -0.54 -1.30 -24.43
CA ARG A 540 -1.42 -0.13 -24.37
C ARG A 540 -2.76 -0.47 -23.75
N ASP A 541 -3.35 -1.61 -24.10
CA ASP A 541 -4.61 -2.09 -23.51
C ASP A 541 -4.47 -2.33 -22.00
N ALA A 542 -3.37 -2.94 -21.56
CA ALA A 542 -3.10 -3.15 -20.13
C ALA A 542 -2.88 -1.81 -19.37
N ALA A 543 -2.17 -0.85 -19.98
CA ALA A 543 -2.00 0.49 -19.41
C ALA A 543 -3.32 1.27 -19.38
N ALA A 544 -4.14 1.17 -20.44
CA ALA A 544 -5.46 1.76 -20.53
C ALA A 544 -6.40 1.22 -19.45
N GLU A 545 -6.38 -0.09 -19.23
CA GLU A 545 -7.17 -0.74 -18.17
C GLU A 545 -6.73 -0.29 -16.77
N THR A 546 -5.42 -0.19 -16.53
CA THR A 546 -4.86 0.34 -15.26
C THR A 546 -5.38 1.74 -14.97
N LEU A 547 -5.37 2.62 -15.96
CA LEU A 547 -5.95 3.96 -15.84
C LEU A 547 -7.47 3.93 -15.68
N ARG A 548 -8.18 3.10 -16.46
CA ARG A 548 -9.64 3.00 -16.42
C ARG A 548 -10.16 2.65 -15.03
N GLN A 549 -9.51 1.71 -14.35
CA GLN A 549 -9.85 1.32 -12.98
C GLN A 549 -9.72 2.48 -11.98
N GLN A 550 -8.79 3.40 -12.25
CA GLN A 550 -8.55 4.59 -11.43
C GLN A 550 -9.56 5.69 -11.77
N LEU A 551 -9.92 5.85 -13.05
CA LEU A 551 -11.01 6.71 -13.50
C LEU A 551 -12.38 6.32 -12.96
N LEU A 552 -12.61 5.02 -12.74
CA LEU A 552 -13.83 4.54 -12.08
C LEU A 552 -13.91 4.96 -10.61
N GLN A 553 -12.78 5.18 -9.94
CA GLN A 553 -12.73 5.73 -8.59
C GLN A 553 -12.92 7.25 -8.64
N ALA A 554 -12.04 7.95 -9.37
CA ALA A 554 -12.11 9.40 -9.60
C ALA A 554 -11.75 9.71 -11.05
N LEU A 555 -12.67 10.32 -11.80
CA LEU A 555 -12.44 10.77 -13.17
C LEU A 555 -11.34 11.84 -13.26
N GLU A 556 -11.15 12.66 -12.22
CA GLU A 556 -10.07 13.65 -12.17
C GLU A 556 -8.67 13.02 -12.29
N ALA A 557 -8.54 11.72 -11.97
CA ALA A 557 -7.34 10.93 -12.23
C ALA A 557 -6.87 11.02 -13.69
N ALA A 558 -7.78 11.33 -14.63
CA ALA A 558 -7.49 11.61 -16.02
C ALA A 558 -6.45 12.72 -16.21
N TYR A 559 -6.30 13.67 -15.28
CA TYR A 559 -5.37 14.80 -15.36
C TYR A 559 -4.36 14.87 -14.20
N THR A 560 -4.58 14.16 -13.08
CA THR A 560 -3.63 14.12 -11.95
C THR A 560 -2.60 13.01 -12.08
N ILE A 561 -2.90 11.92 -12.78
CA ILE A 561 -1.91 10.89 -13.11
C ILE A 561 -1.01 11.42 -14.23
N GLU A 562 0.30 11.48 -14.03
CA GLU A 562 1.21 11.96 -15.07
C GLU A 562 1.52 10.85 -16.07
N THR A 563 1.95 9.70 -15.55
CA THR A 563 2.45 8.59 -16.36
C THR A 563 1.98 7.25 -15.80
N VAL A 564 1.51 6.36 -16.67
CA VAL A 564 1.38 4.94 -16.39
C VAL A 564 2.71 4.29 -16.75
N VAL A 565 3.42 3.79 -15.75
CA VAL A 565 4.67 3.06 -15.91
C VAL A 565 4.34 1.59 -16.07
N GLN A 566 4.92 0.94 -17.08
CA GLN A 566 4.73 -0.47 -17.34
C GLN A 566 6.07 -1.17 -17.53
N LEU A 567 6.31 -2.18 -16.69
CA LEU A 567 7.50 -3.03 -16.74
C LEU A 567 7.13 -4.39 -17.34
N GLY A 568 8.01 -4.92 -18.20
CA GLY A 568 7.90 -6.29 -18.68
C GLY A 568 8.39 -7.26 -17.61
N VAL A 569 7.60 -8.30 -17.34
CA VAL A 569 7.94 -9.34 -16.37
C VAL A 569 7.76 -10.70 -17.02
N ASP A 570 8.80 -11.53 -17.00
CA ASP A 570 8.72 -12.90 -17.46
C ASP A 570 8.39 -13.80 -16.27
N VAL A 571 7.28 -14.53 -16.36
CA VAL A 571 6.83 -15.47 -15.33
C VAL A 571 7.07 -16.90 -15.82
N THR A 572 7.77 -17.67 -15.00
CA THR A 572 8.08 -19.08 -15.26
C THR A 572 7.47 -19.94 -14.16
N LEU A 573 6.79 -21.00 -14.56
CA LEU A 573 6.20 -22.00 -13.66
C LEU A 573 6.96 -23.33 -13.82
N PRO A 574 6.93 -24.21 -12.81
CA PRO A 574 7.48 -25.55 -12.91
C PRO A 574 6.82 -26.38 -14.02
N GLU A 575 7.53 -27.39 -14.51
CA GLU A 575 7.04 -28.27 -15.58
C GLU A 575 5.70 -28.93 -15.20
N GLY A 576 4.71 -28.83 -16.08
CA GLY A 576 3.36 -29.36 -15.86
C GLY A 576 2.40 -28.41 -15.12
N ALA A 577 2.89 -27.33 -14.50
CA ALA A 577 2.02 -26.29 -13.93
C ALA A 577 1.64 -25.26 -15.00
N ALA A 578 0.35 -24.95 -15.09
CA ALA A 578 -0.15 -23.91 -15.98
C ALA A 578 -1.39 -23.25 -15.39
N TRP A 579 -1.41 -21.91 -15.44
CA TRP A 579 -2.60 -21.13 -15.14
C TRP A 579 -3.07 -20.37 -16.37
N ALA A 580 -4.35 -20.45 -16.68
CA ALA A 580 -4.93 -19.60 -17.70
C ALA A 580 -4.92 -18.14 -17.24
N SER A 581 -4.59 -17.19 -18.12
CA SER A 581 -4.39 -15.78 -17.76
C SER A 581 -5.57 -15.11 -17.05
N ALA A 582 -6.80 -15.56 -17.33
CA ALA A 582 -8.01 -15.03 -16.71
C ALA A 582 -8.19 -15.41 -15.24
N VAL A 583 -7.59 -16.51 -14.78
CA VAL A 583 -7.77 -17.07 -13.43
C VAL A 583 -6.45 -17.22 -12.67
N ALA A 584 -5.33 -16.85 -13.31
CA ALA A 584 -4.01 -16.95 -12.71
C ALA A 584 -3.93 -16.08 -11.44
N PRO A 585 -3.29 -16.58 -10.35
CA PRO A 585 -3.05 -15.79 -9.16
C PRO A 585 -2.28 -14.51 -9.47
N ARG A 586 -2.48 -13.48 -8.66
CA ARG A 586 -1.86 -12.16 -8.87
C ARG A 586 -1.14 -11.72 -7.58
N LEU A 587 0.16 -11.42 -7.67
CA LEU A 587 0.88 -10.78 -6.56
C LEU A 587 0.45 -9.32 -6.47
N ALA A 588 0.03 -8.88 -5.29
CA ALA A 588 -0.38 -7.51 -5.03
C ALA A 588 0.65 -6.81 -4.14
N GLY A 589 1.05 -5.61 -4.54
CA GLY A 589 2.11 -4.88 -3.87
C GLY A 589 2.22 -3.44 -4.34
N LYS A 590 3.33 -2.79 -3.96
CA LYS A 590 3.63 -1.41 -4.34
C LYS A 590 5.10 -1.30 -4.79
N PRO A 591 5.38 -0.64 -5.91
CA PRO A 591 6.74 -0.20 -6.21
C PRO A 591 7.19 0.83 -5.16
N VAL A 592 8.42 0.68 -4.69
CA VAL A 592 9.05 1.57 -3.70
C VAL A 592 10.42 1.98 -4.19
N THR A 593 10.88 3.17 -3.79
CA THR A 593 12.25 3.59 -4.03
C THR A 593 13.22 2.83 -3.12
N VAL A 594 14.37 2.46 -3.65
CA VAL A 594 15.46 1.86 -2.88
C VAL A 594 16.33 2.98 -2.32
N GLY A 595 16.52 3.03 -1.00
CA GLY A 595 17.26 4.10 -0.32
C GLY A 595 16.36 5.22 0.19
N ASP A 596 16.79 6.47 0.04
CA ASP A 596 16.02 7.63 0.49
C ASP A 596 14.70 7.74 -0.29
N ALA A 597 13.60 7.91 0.44
CA ALA A 597 12.30 8.09 -0.15
C ALA A 597 12.27 9.42 -0.91
N ASP A 598 11.97 9.38 -2.20
CA ASP A 598 11.66 10.60 -2.95
C ASP A 598 10.26 11.07 -2.52
N ALA A 599 10.24 12.03 -1.59
CA ALA A 599 9.02 12.57 -1.00
C ALA A 599 8.12 13.27 -2.04
N GLU A 600 8.65 13.63 -3.20
CA GLU A 600 7.91 14.28 -4.28
C GLU A 600 7.19 13.29 -5.19
N ALA A 601 7.54 12.00 -5.16
CA ALA A 601 7.00 10.97 -6.06
C ALA A 601 5.95 10.07 -5.38
N THR A 602 4.75 9.97 -5.97
CA THR A 602 3.75 8.97 -5.55
C THR A 602 3.64 7.86 -6.60
N LEU A 603 3.81 6.62 -6.13
CA LEU A 603 3.63 5.40 -6.90
C LEU A 603 2.35 4.70 -6.43
N SER A 604 1.51 4.21 -7.35
CA SER A 604 0.31 3.44 -6.96
C SER A 604 0.63 2.00 -6.58
N ALA A 605 -0.25 1.35 -5.82
CA ALA A 605 -0.24 -0.10 -5.72
C ALA A 605 -0.56 -0.73 -7.09
N CYS A 606 -0.09 -1.94 -7.32
CA CYS A 606 -0.27 -2.68 -8.56
C CYS A 606 -0.34 -4.20 -8.33
N LYS A 607 -0.73 -4.91 -9.38
CA LYS A 607 -0.84 -6.37 -9.40
C LYS A 607 0.04 -6.94 -10.51
N LEU A 608 0.74 -8.03 -10.21
CA LEU A 608 1.48 -8.84 -11.18
C LEU A 608 0.73 -10.15 -11.39
N SER A 609 0.24 -10.40 -12.61
CA SER A 609 -0.33 -11.70 -12.97
C SER A 609 0.76 -12.76 -13.06
N LEU A 610 0.55 -13.91 -12.42
CA LEU A 610 1.46 -15.05 -12.42
C LEU A 610 1.15 -16.07 -13.53
N ALA A 611 0.39 -15.67 -14.55
CA ALA A 611 0.20 -16.50 -15.74
C ALA A 611 1.56 -16.75 -16.42
N PRO A 612 1.87 -17.98 -16.87
CA PRO A 612 3.16 -18.29 -17.46
C PRO A 612 3.39 -17.50 -18.76
N GLY A 613 4.64 -17.09 -18.98
CA GLY A 613 5.06 -16.27 -20.12
C GLY A 613 5.18 -14.78 -19.78
N ARG A 614 4.97 -13.93 -20.79
CA ARG A 614 5.14 -12.49 -20.64
C ARG A 614 3.94 -11.86 -19.92
N SER A 615 4.23 -11.17 -18.82
CA SER A 615 3.30 -10.40 -18.01
C SER A 615 3.76 -8.94 -17.94
N PHE A 616 2.91 -8.08 -17.37
CA PHE A 616 3.20 -6.66 -17.21
C PHE A 616 2.89 -6.19 -15.79
N LEU A 617 3.84 -5.47 -15.21
CA LEU A 617 3.61 -4.73 -13.96
C LEU A 617 3.31 -3.27 -14.31
N SER A 618 2.04 -2.88 -14.21
CA SER A 618 1.58 -1.52 -14.49
C SER A 618 1.21 -0.78 -13.21
N PHE A 619 1.76 0.41 -13.02
CA PHE A 619 1.46 1.29 -11.89
C PHE A 619 1.44 2.75 -12.33
N LEU A 620 0.79 3.58 -11.53
CA LEU A 620 0.66 5.01 -11.78
C LEU A 620 1.77 5.78 -11.07
N TYR A 621 2.21 6.86 -11.72
CA TYR A 621 3.18 7.81 -11.20
C TYR A 621 2.61 9.23 -11.25
N ASN A 622 2.82 9.98 -10.18
CA ASN A 622 2.61 11.43 -10.13
C ASN A 622 3.63 12.11 -9.21
N THR A 623 3.69 13.43 -9.30
CA THR A 623 4.55 14.30 -8.50
C THR A 623 3.78 15.44 -7.86
N ALA A 624 4.35 16.05 -6.82
CA ALA A 624 3.77 17.23 -6.18
C ALA A 624 3.83 18.49 -7.06
N ASP A 625 4.93 18.68 -7.80
CA ASP A 625 5.11 19.77 -8.77
C ASP A 625 5.59 19.22 -10.13
N PRO A 626 4.66 18.83 -11.02
CA PRO A 626 5.01 18.29 -12.32
C PRO A 626 5.67 19.30 -13.26
N GLY A 627 5.63 20.60 -12.95
CA GLY A 627 6.27 21.65 -13.75
C GLY A 627 7.77 21.78 -13.52
N ALA A 628 8.26 21.25 -12.40
CA ALA A 628 9.66 21.40 -11.97
C ALA A 628 10.64 20.53 -12.76
N ALA A 629 10.20 19.39 -13.32
CA ALA A 629 11.09 18.46 -14.01
C ALA A 629 10.39 17.73 -15.18
N ARG A 630 11.09 17.59 -16.31
CA ARG A 630 10.62 16.85 -17.49
C ARG A 630 10.62 15.32 -17.33
N SER A 631 11.47 14.80 -16.44
CA SER A 631 11.58 13.39 -16.06
C SER A 631 12.27 13.24 -14.72
N ARG A 632 12.09 12.08 -14.07
CA ARG A 632 12.73 11.72 -12.80
C ARG A 632 13.27 10.29 -12.88
N THR A 633 14.49 10.08 -12.39
CA THR A 633 15.11 8.75 -12.33
C THR A 633 14.97 8.19 -10.92
N LEU A 634 14.27 7.06 -10.79
CA LEU A 634 14.04 6.39 -9.50
C LEU A 634 14.65 4.98 -9.55
N ASP A 635 15.40 4.60 -8.52
CA ASP A 635 15.80 3.20 -8.32
C ASP A 635 14.67 2.44 -7.60
N LEU A 636 14.05 1.49 -8.28
CA LEU A 636 12.80 0.88 -7.84
C LEU A 636 12.97 -0.57 -7.37
N ALA A 637 12.14 -0.98 -6.41
CA ALA A 637 11.90 -2.38 -6.03
C ALA A 637 10.40 -2.65 -5.87
N PHE A 638 9.95 -3.87 -6.15
CA PHE A 638 8.55 -4.25 -6.02
C PHE A 638 8.28 -4.93 -4.67
N ARG A 639 7.63 -4.22 -3.74
CA ARG A 639 7.30 -4.75 -2.41
C ARG A 639 5.92 -5.42 -2.45
N VAL A 640 5.91 -6.75 -2.37
CA VAL A 640 4.69 -7.56 -2.35
C VAL A 640 4.20 -7.76 -0.92
N THR A 641 2.90 -7.59 -0.70
CA THR A 641 2.25 -7.77 0.60
C THR A 641 1.19 -8.85 0.60
N ASP A 642 0.51 -9.04 -0.53
CA ASP A 642 -0.63 -9.95 -0.63
C ASP A 642 -0.57 -10.77 -1.94
N LEU A 643 -1.30 -11.88 -1.94
CA LEU A 643 -1.54 -12.72 -3.11
C LEU A 643 -3.05 -12.89 -3.29
N GLU A 644 -3.54 -12.52 -4.46
CA GLU A 644 -4.92 -12.77 -4.89
C GLU A 644 -4.99 -14.13 -5.60
N LYS A 645 -5.91 -15.01 -5.19
CA LYS A 645 -6.10 -16.36 -5.75
C LYS A 645 -7.58 -16.70 -5.90
N ASP A 646 -7.87 -17.89 -6.44
CA ASP A 646 -9.23 -18.39 -6.71
C ASP A 646 -10.07 -17.40 -7.53
N ILE A 647 -9.43 -16.72 -8.49
CA ILE A 647 -10.06 -15.67 -9.30
C ILE A 647 -11.06 -16.32 -10.25
N ALA A 648 -12.32 -15.94 -10.13
CA ALA A 648 -13.36 -16.40 -11.03
C ALA A 648 -14.37 -15.28 -11.33
N PRO A 649 -14.84 -15.15 -12.59
CA PRO A 649 -15.88 -14.18 -12.93
C PRO A 649 -17.19 -14.50 -12.19
N LEU A 650 -17.92 -13.46 -11.79
CA LEU A 650 -19.24 -13.59 -11.18
C LEU A 650 -20.32 -13.60 -12.25
N SER A 651 -21.06 -14.71 -12.34
CA SER A 651 -22.16 -14.86 -13.30
C SER A 651 -23.24 -13.80 -13.05
N GLY A 652 -23.58 -13.04 -14.10
CA GLY A 652 -24.62 -11.99 -14.04
C GLY A 652 -24.11 -10.58 -13.74
N PHE A 653 -22.82 -10.39 -13.44
CA PHE A 653 -22.20 -9.09 -13.19
C PHE A 653 -20.96 -8.92 -14.07
N ASP A 654 -21.07 -8.09 -15.11
CA ASP A 654 -19.95 -7.84 -16.02
C ASP A 654 -18.84 -7.06 -15.31
N GLY A 655 -17.59 -7.53 -15.43
CA GLY A 655 -16.42 -6.94 -14.80
C GLY A 655 -16.21 -7.24 -13.30
N TYR A 656 -17.05 -8.05 -12.66
CA TYR A 656 -16.87 -8.45 -11.25
C TYR A 656 -16.27 -9.85 -11.14
N GLU A 657 -15.21 -9.96 -10.33
CA GLU A 657 -14.52 -11.23 -10.02
C GLU A 657 -14.73 -11.56 -8.53
N ARG A 658 -14.94 -12.83 -8.20
CA ARG A 658 -14.71 -13.33 -6.84
C ARG A 658 -13.24 -13.73 -6.72
N SER A 659 -12.62 -13.41 -5.61
CA SER A 659 -11.26 -13.84 -5.30
C SER A 659 -11.06 -14.04 -3.80
N SER A 660 -10.10 -14.89 -3.46
CA SER A 660 -9.61 -15.10 -2.09
C SER A 660 -8.26 -14.40 -1.93
N TRP A 661 -7.97 -13.90 -0.73
CA TRP A 661 -6.76 -13.13 -0.47
C TRP A 661 -5.90 -13.77 0.61
N LEU A 662 -4.61 -13.90 0.33
CA LEU A 662 -3.58 -14.29 1.28
C LEU A 662 -2.69 -13.08 1.58
N SER A 663 -2.40 -12.83 2.86
CA SER A 663 -1.43 -11.81 3.30
C SER A 663 -0.15 -12.50 3.79
N PHE A 664 1.00 -12.14 3.22
CA PHE A 664 2.27 -12.72 3.63
C PHE A 664 2.61 -12.31 5.07
N VAL A 665 3.00 -13.28 5.92
CA VAL A 665 3.35 -13.01 7.32
C VAL A 665 4.65 -12.21 7.41
N LEU A 666 5.63 -12.62 6.58
CA LEU A 666 6.84 -11.87 6.30
C LEU A 666 6.69 -11.28 4.89
N PRO A 667 6.70 -9.93 4.74
CA PRO A 667 6.67 -9.33 3.41
C PRO A 667 7.79 -9.89 2.54
N LEU A 668 7.54 -10.10 1.25
CA LEU A 668 8.61 -10.47 0.32
C LEU A 668 9.57 -9.28 0.28
N ALA A 669 10.73 -9.44 0.90
CA ALA A 669 11.68 -8.37 1.13
C ALA A 669 12.18 -7.83 -0.22
N ALA A 670 12.55 -6.55 -0.27
CA ALA A 670 13.23 -5.96 -1.43
C ALA A 670 14.69 -6.44 -1.50
N ASP A 671 14.91 -7.75 -1.56
CA ASP A 671 16.20 -8.34 -1.88
C ASP A 671 16.44 -8.31 -3.41
N GLN A 672 17.54 -8.90 -3.88
CA GLN A 672 17.91 -8.86 -5.30
C GLN A 672 16.85 -9.45 -6.25
N ALA A 673 15.94 -10.31 -5.77
CA ALA A 673 14.91 -10.92 -6.63
C ALA A 673 13.75 -9.95 -6.95
N HIS A 674 13.57 -8.90 -6.14
CA HIS A 674 12.48 -7.93 -6.26
C HIS A 674 12.95 -6.54 -6.67
N HIS A 675 14.26 -6.36 -6.90
CA HIS A 675 14.86 -5.13 -7.39
C HIS A 675 14.56 -4.96 -8.89
N ILE A 676 14.02 -3.79 -9.26
CA ILE A 676 13.73 -3.42 -10.65
C ILE A 676 14.93 -2.67 -11.25
N GLY A 677 15.59 -1.82 -10.46
CA GLY A 677 16.67 -0.96 -10.91
C GLY A 677 16.24 0.47 -11.23
N ALA A 678 17.17 1.25 -11.77
CA ALA A 678 16.95 2.65 -12.12
C ALA A 678 16.03 2.80 -13.35
N VAL A 679 14.92 3.52 -13.18
CA VAL A 679 13.94 3.82 -14.21
C VAL A 679 13.77 5.34 -14.34
N THR A 680 14.04 5.88 -15.53
CA THR A 680 13.79 7.30 -15.85
C THR A 680 12.36 7.48 -16.36
N ILE A 681 11.49 7.99 -15.50
CA ILE A 681 10.06 8.17 -15.75
C ILE A 681 9.83 9.58 -16.35
N PRO A 682 9.19 9.71 -17.53
CA PRO A 682 8.83 11.01 -18.10
C PRO A 682 7.65 11.65 -17.38
N ILE A 683 7.60 12.98 -17.39
CA ILE A 683 6.52 13.78 -16.80
C ILE A 683 5.86 14.61 -17.92
N PRO A 684 4.93 14.04 -18.70
CA PRO A 684 4.22 14.77 -19.74
C PRO A 684 3.18 15.71 -19.10
N LEU A 685 3.41 17.01 -19.22
CA LEU A 685 2.46 18.01 -18.75
C LEU A 685 1.27 18.11 -19.71
N ARG A 686 0.09 17.71 -19.24
CA ARG A 686 -1.15 17.72 -20.03
C ARG A 686 -1.97 18.99 -19.77
N ALA A 687 -1.31 20.12 -19.95
CA ALA A 687 -1.88 21.44 -19.84
C ALA A 687 -1.27 22.34 -20.92
N TYR A 688 -2.13 23.12 -21.57
CA TYR A 688 -1.71 24.05 -22.60
C TYR A 688 -0.71 25.07 -22.01
N PRO A 689 0.48 25.26 -22.61
CA PRO A 689 1.46 26.22 -22.11
C PRO A 689 0.92 27.64 -22.19
N LEU A 690 1.26 28.46 -21.20
CA LEU A 690 0.95 29.89 -21.22
C LEU A 690 1.78 30.55 -22.33
N PRO A 691 1.17 31.28 -23.29
CA PRO A 691 1.90 31.87 -24.39
C PRO A 691 2.95 32.89 -23.89
N PRO A 692 4.13 32.97 -24.54
CA PRO A 692 5.17 33.92 -24.18
C PRO A 692 4.76 35.36 -24.57
N SER A 693 5.24 36.37 -23.86
CA SER A 693 4.99 37.78 -24.21
C SER A 693 6.19 38.38 -24.92
N LEU A 694 5.95 39.10 -26.01
CA LEU A 694 6.96 39.95 -26.67
C LEU A 694 6.87 41.37 -26.11
N ILE A 695 7.96 41.84 -25.50
CA ILE A 695 7.99 43.13 -24.80
C ILE A 695 8.44 44.26 -25.74
N ARG A 696 9.62 44.12 -26.36
CA ARG A 696 10.17 45.12 -27.30
C ARG A 696 11.12 44.50 -28.30
N HIS A 697 11.32 45.18 -29.43
CA HIS A 697 12.43 44.91 -30.34
C HIS A 697 13.05 46.21 -30.85
N GLN A 698 14.35 46.17 -31.16
CA GLN A 698 15.11 47.31 -31.64
C GLN A 698 16.33 46.87 -32.46
N GLY A 699 16.78 47.77 -33.35
CA GLY A 699 18.03 47.62 -34.10
C GLY A 699 19.05 48.61 -33.55
N GLU A 700 20.17 48.10 -33.09
CA GLU A 700 21.25 48.89 -32.49
C GLU A 700 22.48 48.87 -33.40
N ALA A 701 23.32 49.90 -33.36
CA ALA A 701 24.61 49.85 -34.05
C ALA A 701 25.45 48.71 -33.46
N ASP A 702 26.16 47.98 -34.31
CA ASP A 702 27.05 46.91 -33.84
C ASP A 702 28.18 47.51 -32.97
N PRO A 703 28.57 46.89 -31.84
CA PRO A 703 29.68 47.37 -31.02
C PRO A 703 31.00 47.56 -31.78
N ASP A 704 31.25 46.76 -32.82
CA ASP A 704 32.45 46.88 -33.65
C ASP A 704 32.39 48.06 -34.63
N SER A 705 31.21 48.66 -34.83
CA SER A 705 31.03 49.80 -35.74
C SER A 705 31.91 51.01 -35.36
N VAL A 706 32.31 51.14 -34.09
CA VAL A 706 33.20 52.22 -33.64
C VAL A 706 34.69 51.88 -33.74
N THR A 707 35.05 50.60 -33.95
CA THR A 707 36.45 50.12 -33.96
C THR A 707 36.95 49.80 -35.36
N THR A 708 36.11 49.29 -36.27
CA THR A 708 36.50 49.00 -37.66
C THR A 708 35.56 49.62 -38.70
N LEU A 709 36.13 50.15 -39.78
CA LEU A 709 35.37 50.86 -40.81
C LEU A 709 34.37 49.96 -41.54
N ASP A 710 34.70 48.68 -41.72
CA ASP A 710 33.84 47.69 -42.38
C ASP A 710 32.64 47.25 -41.53
N ALA A 711 32.69 47.50 -40.21
CA ALA A 711 31.61 47.26 -39.27
C ALA A 711 30.65 48.46 -39.13
N VAL A 712 30.95 49.61 -39.72
CA VAL A 712 30.08 50.82 -39.67
C VAL A 712 28.68 50.59 -40.23
N ARG A 713 28.54 49.63 -41.16
CA ARG A 713 27.26 49.19 -41.74
C ARG A 713 26.53 48.12 -40.93
N ARG A 714 27.19 47.60 -39.89
CA ARG A 714 26.68 46.48 -39.11
C ARG A 714 25.78 46.97 -37.97
N TRP A 715 24.76 46.20 -37.68
CA TRP A 715 23.79 46.44 -36.63
C TRP A 715 23.45 45.13 -35.94
N GLN A 716 23.00 45.20 -34.69
CA GLN A 716 22.49 44.03 -33.97
C GLN A 716 20.99 44.16 -33.77
N TYR A 717 20.26 43.06 -34.03
CA TYR A 717 18.84 42.99 -33.75
C TYR A 717 18.62 42.42 -32.36
N ARG A 718 18.02 43.22 -31.47
CA ARG A 718 17.74 42.85 -30.09
C ARG A 718 16.24 42.83 -29.87
N TYR A 719 15.71 41.74 -29.33
CA TYR A 719 14.33 41.71 -28.85
C TYR A 719 14.24 41.05 -27.49
N VAL A 720 13.23 41.49 -26.72
CA VAL A 720 13.00 41.08 -25.34
C VAL A 720 11.68 40.32 -25.26
N TYR A 721 11.72 39.17 -24.59
CA TYR A 721 10.55 38.35 -24.29
C TYR A 721 10.56 37.89 -22.84
N GLU A 722 9.37 37.54 -22.34
CA GLU A 722 9.17 36.91 -21.05
C GLU A 722 8.36 35.62 -21.22
N HIS A 723 8.65 34.63 -20.38
CA HIS A 723 7.85 33.43 -20.23
C HIS A 723 8.00 32.87 -18.81
N LEU A 724 7.05 32.02 -18.42
CA LEU A 724 7.14 31.23 -17.20
C LEU A 724 8.13 30.08 -17.41
N ASP A 725 8.95 29.84 -16.40
CA ASP A 725 9.95 28.77 -16.41
C ASP A 725 9.25 27.45 -16.06
N VAL A 726 9.17 26.53 -17.02
CA VAL A 726 8.56 25.20 -16.89
C VAL A 726 9.46 24.22 -17.63
N ALA A 727 9.91 23.15 -16.96
CA ALA A 727 10.98 22.28 -17.46
C ALA A 727 10.68 21.57 -18.79
N GLN A 728 9.40 21.39 -19.13
CA GLN A 728 8.96 20.76 -20.38
C GLN A 728 8.82 21.74 -21.55
N ASP A 729 8.97 23.05 -21.33
CA ASP A 729 8.79 24.08 -22.35
C ASP A 729 10.08 24.35 -23.12
N VAL A 730 9.97 24.35 -24.44
CA VAL A 730 11.01 24.78 -25.38
C VAL A 730 10.53 26.04 -26.07
N ILE A 731 11.31 27.11 -25.96
CA ILE A 731 11.05 28.37 -26.65
C ILE A 731 11.51 28.21 -28.10
N ASN A 732 10.66 28.59 -29.04
CA ASN A 732 11.02 28.59 -30.45
C ASN A 732 10.84 30.01 -30.98
N THR A 733 11.81 30.47 -31.77
CA THR A 733 11.78 31.79 -32.39
C THR A 733 12.11 31.70 -33.86
N ASP A 734 11.32 32.38 -34.68
CA ASP A 734 11.58 32.62 -36.10
C ASP A 734 11.92 34.11 -36.28
N ILE A 735 13.07 34.40 -36.89
CA ILE A 735 13.45 35.76 -37.30
C ILE A 735 13.32 35.84 -38.82
N THR A 736 12.53 36.80 -39.26
CA THR A 736 12.29 37.08 -40.68
C THR A 736 12.92 38.42 -41.04
N PHE A 737 13.69 38.43 -42.13
CA PHE A 737 14.32 39.64 -42.65
C PHE A 737 13.60 40.11 -43.93
N ASN A 738 13.42 41.42 -44.09
CA ASN A 738 12.87 42.05 -45.30
C ASN A 738 11.46 41.56 -45.74
N ALA A 739 10.67 40.95 -44.85
CA ALA A 739 9.36 40.40 -45.19
C ALA A 739 8.25 41.47 -45.34
N VAL A 740 7.39 41.31 -46.35
CA VAL A 740 6.16 42.11 -46.55
C VAL A 740 4.96 41.35 -45.96
N SER A 741 4.22 41.96 -45.03
CA SER A 741 3.10 41.31 -44.34
C SER A 741 1.96 40.92 -45.29
N GLN A 742 1.69 39.62 -45.44
CA GLN A 742 0.41 39.12 -45.99
C GLN A 742 -0.54 38.76 -44.83
N ILE A 743 -1.70 39.41 -44.80
CA ILE A 743 -2.78 39.13 -43.83
C ILE A 743 -3.68 38.07 -44.47
N ALA A 744 -3.70 36.86 -43.92
CA ALA A 744 -4.71 35.87 -44.28
C ALA A 744 -6.02 36.15 -43.51
N PRO A 745 -7.19 36.15 -44.18
CA PRO A 745 -8.48 36.30 -43.51
C PRO A 745 -8.83 35.04 -42.67
N PRO A 746 -9.58 35.18 -41.57
CA PRO A 746 -10.00 34.04 -40.77
C PRO A 746 -11.02 33.18 -41.53
N ALA A 747 -10.81 31.87 -41.51
CA ALA A 747 -11.75 30.90 -42.05
C ALA A 747 -12.90 30.67 -41.05
N THR A 748 -14.13 31.02 -41.44
CA THR A 748 -15.36 30.60 -40.77
C THR A 748 -15.83 29.27 -41.35
N SER A 749 -16.06 28.28 -40.50
CA SER A 749 -16.83 27.08 -40.84
C SER A 749 -18.06 26.98 -39.95
N ALA A 750 -19.24 27.21 -40.53
CA ALA A 750 -20.52 26.85 -39.95
C ALA A 750 -20.84 25.40 -40.34
N GLY A 751 -21.26 24.58 -39.38
CA GLY A 751 -21.65 23.19 -39.63
C GLY A 751 -22.77 22.75 -38.71
N THR A 752 -23.94 22.51 -39.29
CA THR A 752 -25.13 21.91 -38.66
C THR A 752 -24.88 20.41 -38.48
N GLY A 753 -24.43 20.01 -37.29
CA GLY A 753 -24.23 18.62 -36.86
C GLY A 753 -24.51 18.45 -35.36
N PRO A 754 -24.46 17.21 -34.83
CA PRO A 754 -24.48 17.00 -33.38
C PRO A 754 -23.31 17.73 -32.71
N ARG A 755 -23.51 18.25 -31.49
CA ARG A 755 -22.51 19.05 -30.76
C ARG A 755 -21.14 18.38 -30.76
N SER A 756 -20.13 19.10 -31.22
CA SER A 756 -18.72 18.72 -31.09
C SER A 756 -18.29 18.76 -29.61
N LEU A 757 -17.17 18.11 -29.28
CA LEU A 757 -16.62 18.14 -27.92
C LEU A 757 -16.36 19.57 -27.43
N PHE A 758 -15.92 20.46 -28.31
CA PHE A 758 -15.72 21.88 -28.00
C PHE A 758 -17.04 22.58 -27.64
N GLU A 759 -18.11 22.35 -28.40
CA GLU A 759 -19.43 22.92 -28.12
C GLU A 759 -20.04 22.37 -26.83
N ALA A 760 -19.93 21.06 -26.59
CA ALA A 760 -20.43 20.42 -25.38
C ALA A 760 -19.70 20.91 -24.12
N LEU A 761 -18.36 21.01 -24.15
CA LEU A 761 -17.59 21.55 -23.04
C LEU A 761 -17.85 23.05 -22.83
N ALA A 762 -17.96 23.84 -23.91
CA ALA A 762 -18.30 25.26 -23.82
C ALA A 762 -19.67 25.49 -23.15
N ASN A 763 -20.65 24.66 -23.49
CA ASN A 763 -21.97 24.68 -22.88
C ASN A 763 -21.90 24.34 -21.38
N PHE A 764 -21.19 23.27 -21.03
CA PHE A 764 -21.01 22.85 -19.63
C PHE A 764 -20.34 23.94 -18.78
N VAL A 765 -19.17 24.45 -19.20
CA VAL A 765 -18.41 25.43 -18.39
C VAL A 765 -19.15 26.75 -18.21
N THR A 766 -20.06 27.09 -19.13
CA THR A 766 -20.86 28.31 -19.04
C THR A 766 -22.06 28.14 -18.10
N LEU A 767 -22.70 26.97 -18.09
CA LEU A 767 -23.94 26.73 -17.36
C LEU A 767 -23.73 26.12 -15.97
N TYR A 768 -22.65 25.36 -15.77
CA TYR A 768 -22.36 24.67 -14.52
C TYR A 768 -22.36 25.58 -13.27
N PRO A 769 -21.83 26.83 -13.28
CA PRO A 769 -21.85 27.68 -12.08
C PRO A 769 -23.26 27.95 -11.54
N ALA A 770 -24.26 28.12 -12.40
CA ALA A 770 -25.65 28.31 -11.98
C ALA A 770 -26.26 27.00 -11.47
N ILE A 771 -26.02 25.89 -12.18
CA ILE A 771 -26.49 24.55 -11.77
C ILE A 771 -25.87 24.15 -10.42
N ALA A 772 -24.59 24.43 -10.21
CA ALA A 772 -23.88 24.12 -8.97
C ALA A 772 -24.47 24.87 -7.77
N ALA A 773 -24.87 26.14 -7.95
CA ALA A 773 -25.52 26.92 -6.91
C ALA A 773 -26.85 26.30 -6.45
N ASP A 774 -27.63 25.75 -7.39
CA ASP A 774 -28.89 25.05 -7.07
C ASP A 774 -28.63 23.63 -6.51
N LEU A 775 -27.51 22.98 -6.85
CA LEU A 775 -27.09 21.70 -6.26
C LEU A 775 -26.63 21.87 -4.81
N ASP A 776 -25.97 22.98 -4.46
CA ASP A 776 -25.54 23.26 -3.07
C ASP A 776 -26.74 23.38 -2.11
N ALA A 777 -27.96 23.60 -2.61
CA ALA A 777 -29.19 23.57 -1.81
C ALA A 777 -29.53 22.16 -1.25
N LEU A 778 -28.95 21.08 -1.80
CA LEU A 778 -29.13 19.70 -1.31
C LEU A 778 -28.46 19.44 0.04
N THR A 779 -27.39 20.18 0.32
CA THR A 779 -26.55 20.00 1.53
C THR A 779 -26.76 21.11 2.55
N ALA A 780 -27.53 22.14 2.22
CA ALA A 780 -27.86 23.26 3.10
C ALA A 780 -29.07 22.94 4.03
N ASP A 781 -28.93 23.25 5.32
CA ASP A 781 -30.02 23.09 6.30
C ASP A 781 -31.24 23.94 5.93
N GLY A 782 -32.37 23.28 5.61
CA GLY A 782 -33.64 23.94 5.27
C GLY A 782 -33.78 24.40 3.81
N GLY A 783 -32.90 23.94 2.91
CA GLY A 783 -33.01 24.21 1.47
C GLY A 783 -34.26 23.61 0.84
N ASP A 784 -34.88 24.34 -0.11
CA ASP A 784 -35.97 23.80 -0.93
C ASP A 784 -35.40 22.87 -2.02
N PRO A 785 -35.68 21.55 -1.99
CA PRO A 785 -35.11 20.59 -2.93
C PRO A 785 -35.71 20.70 -4.34
N THR A 786 -36.73 21.54 -4.56
CA THR A 786 -37.43 21.64 -5.86
C THR A 786 -36.48 22.07 -6.98
N ASN A 787 -35.68 23.11 -6.76
CA ASN A 787 -34.69 23.58 -7.74
C ASN A 787 -33.54 22.58 -7.90
N ALA A 788 -33.18 21.87 -6.82
CA ALA A 788 -32.13 20.87 -6.86
C ALA A 788 -32.48 19.65 -7.74
N VAL A 789 -33.73 19.20 -7.75
CA VAL A 789 -34.16 18.10 -8.64
C VAL A 789 -33.98 18.48 -10.11
N VAL A 790 -34.35 19.71 -10.47
CA VAL A 790 -34.18 20.26 -11.82
C VAL A 790 -32.68 20.39 -12.16
N ALA A 791 -31.87 20.88 -11.22
CA ALA A 791 -30.42 20.97 -11.35
C ALA A 791 -29.76 19.59 -11.59
N ILE A 792 -30.18 18.55 -10.87
CA ILE A 792 -29.68 17.17 -11.04
C ILE A 792 -29.99 16.66 -12.46
N ALA A 793 -31.21 16.88 -12.96
CA ALA A 793 -31.59 16.46 -14.30
C ALA A 793 -30.80 17.22 -15.39
N ALA A 794 -30.65 18.54 -15.25
CA ALA A 794 -29.85 19.36 -16.16
C ALA A 794 -28.38 18.95 -16.14
N PHE A 795 -27.81 18.68 -14.96
CA PHE A 795 -26.45 18.18 -14.79
C PHE A 795 -26.26 16.83 -15.50
N ALA A 796 -27.17 15.87 -15.28
CA ALA A 796 -27.12 14.56 -15.93
C ALA A 796 -27.15 14.67 -17.47
N GLN A 797 -27.97 15.58 -18.01
CA GLN A 797 -28.02 15.84 -19.45
C GLN A 797 -26.71 16.40 -20.00
N LEU A 798 -26.15 17.44 -19.36
CA LEU A 798 -24.88 18.03 -19.80
C LEU A 798 -23.71 17.03 -19.72
N VAL A 799 -23.66 16.20 -18.68
CA VAL A 799 -22.68 15.12 -18.55
C VAL A 799 -22.85 14.09 -19.67
N GLY A 800 -24.08 13.75 -20.03
CA GLY A 800 -24.39 12.86 -21.15
C GLY A 800 -23.94 13.41 -22.49
N GLU A 801 -24.13 14.71 -22.74
CA GLU A 801 -23.68 15.37 -23.98
C GLU A 801 -22.16 15.35 -24.14
N VAL A 802 -21.41 15.70 -23.08
CA VAL A 802 -19.94 15.64 -23.11
C VAL A 802 -19.47 14.20 -23.28
N SER A 803 -20.09 13.24 -22.58
CA SER A 803 -19.77 11.81 -22.70
C SER A 803 -19.99 11.28 -24.12
N ALA A 804 -21.08 11.67 -24.78
CA ALA A 804 -21.34 11.30 -26.17
C ALA A 804 -20.33 11.94 -27.15
N ALA A 805 -19.99 13.22 -26.93
CA ALA A 805 -19.08 13.96 -27.81
C ALA A 805 -17.61 13.51 -27.70
N LEU A 806 -17.21 12.91 -26.58
CA LEU A 806 -15.85 12.40 -26.35
C LEU A 806 -15.57 11.07 -27.10
N SER A 807 -16.59 10.41 -27.61
CA SER A 807 -16.45 9.14 -28.36
C SER A 807 -15.68 9.33 -29.68
N PRO A 808 -14.82 8.38 -30.09
CA PRO A 808 -13.82 8.61 -31.14
C PRO A 808 -14.44 8.92 -32.50
N ARG A 809 -14.22 10.15 -32.99
CA ARG A 809 -14.34 10.52 -34.40
C ARG A 809 -13.02 11.15 -34.85
N GLY A 810 -12.39 10.53 -35.86
CA GLY A 810 -11.07 10.89 -36.34
C GLY A 810 -10.97 12.32 -36.88
N GLY A 811 -10.01 13.08 -36.38
CA GLY A 811 -9.67 14.42 -36.84
C GLY A 811 -8.36 14.43 -37.62
N ARG A 812 -8.40 14.99 -38.84
CA ARG A 812 -7.27 15.16 -39.77
C ARG A 812 -6.46 16.41 -39.42
N SER A 813 -5.14 16.31 -39.49
CA SER A 813 -4.21 17.45 -39.44
C SER A 813 -4.08 18.10 -40.83
N LEU A 814 -4.09 19.43 -40.88
CA LEU A 814 -3.88 20.24 -42.08
C LEU A 814 -2.43 20.73 -42.16
N GLY A 815 -1.85 20.60 -43.36
CA GLY A 815 -0.45 20.90 -43.65
C GLY A 815 -0.08 22.38 -43.55
N ARG A 816 1.17 22.62 -43.14
CA ARG A 816 1.78 23.94 -42.94
C ARG A 816 2.44 24.43 -44.23
N GLY A 817 2.15 25.66 -44.63
CA GLY A 817 2.90 26.38 -45.66
C GLY A 817 4.23 26.92 -45.11
N VAL A 818 5.25 26.92 -45.96
CA VAL A 818 6.63 27.29 -45.64
C VAL A 818 6.88 28.75 -46.03
N VAL A 819 7.58 29.51 -45.18
CA VAL A 819 8.07 30.86 -45.44
C VAL A 819 9.56 30.89 -45.11
N GLU A 820 10.37 31.55 -45.94
CA GLU A 820 11.81 31.76 -45.70
C GLU A 820 12.03 32.48 -44.35
N SER A 821 12.63 31.79 -43.39
CA SER A 821 12.88 32.28 -42.03
C SER A 821 14.10 31.59 -41.44
N VAL A 822 14.81 32.25 -40.51
CA VAL A 822 15.82 31.60 -39.67
C VAL A 822 15.17 31.20 -38.35
N ARG A 823 15.24 29.92 -38.00
CA ARG A 823 14.58 29.35 -36.82
C ARG A 823 15.61 28.95 -35.76
N TYR A 824 15.34 29.33 -34.52
CA TYR A 824 16.08 28.85 -33.34
C TYR A 824 15.13 28.16 -32.36
N ALA A 825 15.62 27.10 -31.72
CA ALA A 825 15.02 26.50 -30.54
C ALA A 825 15.91 26.80 -29.33
N ILE A 826 15.32 27.28 -28.24
CA ILE A 826 16.00 27.64 -27.00
C ILE A 826 15.42 26.76 -25.89
N SER A 827 16.29 25.99 -25.23
CA SER A 827 15.95 25.22 -24.02
C SER A 827 16.73 25.78 -22.83
N GLU A 828 16.05 25.86 -21.70
CA GLU A 828 16.59 26.35 -20.43
C GLU A 828 16.52 25.21 -19.40
N ARG A 829 17.59 24.95 -18.66
CA ARG A 829 17.62 24.00 -17.53
C ARG A 829 18.26 24.67 -16.33
N ARG A 830 17.54 24.66 -15.20
CA ARG A 830 18.00 25.18 -13.92
C ARG A 830 18.52 24.04 -13.04
N ASP A 831 19.68 24.24 -12.42
CA ASP A 831 20.23 23.32 -11.41
C ASP A 831 19.80 23.76 -9.99
N GLU A 832 20.08 22.94 -8.96
CA GLU A 832 19.66 23.19 -7.56
C GLU A 832 20.26 24.48 -6.96
N ASP A 833 21.38 24.95 -7.49
CA ASP A 833 22.07 26.18 -7.07
C ASP A 833 21.61 27.43 -7.83
N ASP A 834 20.47 27.35 -8.53
CA ASP A 834 19.91 28.36 -9.42
C ASP A 834 20.77 28.68 -10.66
N THR A 835 21.86 27.92 -10.92
CA THR A 835 22.62 28.04 -12.17
C THR A 835 21.75 27.64 -13.35
N LEU A 836 21.73 28.48 -14.39
CA LEU A 836 20.92 28.28 -15.58
C LEU A 836 21.78 27.88 -16.77
N HIS A 837 21.47 26.73 -17.36
CA HIS A 837 22.05 26.24 -18.60
C HIS A 837 21.09 26.53 -19.75
N VAL A 838 21.51 27.37 -20.70
CA VAL A 838 20.71 27.71 -21.88
C VAL A 838 21.35 27.11 -23.12
N THR A 839 20.59 26.33 -23.89
CA THR A 839 21.02 25.79 -25.19
C THR A 839 20.21 26.43 -26.30
N ILE A 840 20.90 27.05 -27.26
CA ILE A 840 20.31 27.62 -28.48
C ILE A 840 20.70 26.72 -29.65
N THR A 841 19.73 26.12 -30.30
CA THR A 841 19.91 25.25 -31.48
C THR A 841 19.38 25.94 -32.73
N THR A 842 20.21 26.06 -33.76
CA THR A 842 19.77 26.51 -35.08
C THR A 842 18.99 25.39 -35.77
N VAL A 843 17.73 25.64 -36.14
CA VAL A 843 16.87 24.62 -36.74
C VAL A 843 16.89 24.75 -38.26
N ASN A 844 17.61 23.86 -38.94
CA ASN A 844 17.57 23.73 -40.39
C ASN A 844 16.39 22.84 -40.79
N ASP A 845 15.33 23.41 -41.37
CA ASP A 845 14.16 22.65 -41.86
C ASP A 845 14.35 22.08 -43.28
N GLY A 846 15.57 22.16 -43.83
CA GLY A 846 15.99 21.53 -45.09
C GLY A 846 15.34 22.11 -46.36
N LEU A 847 14.41 23.05 -46.20
CA LEU A 847 13.61 23.65 -47.28
C LEU A 847 14.24 24.94 -47.81
N THR A 848 14.96 25.68 -46.97
CA THR A 848 15.67 26.91 -47.33
C THR A 848 17.03 26.91 -46.62
N PRO A 849 18.17 27.02 -47.33
CA PRO A 849 19.45 27.18 -46.67
C PRO A 849 19.42 28.48 -45.84
N PRO A 850 19.96 28.48 -44.61
CA PRO A 850 20.06 29.70 -43.82
C PRO A 850 20.79 30.77 -44.64
N PRO A 851 20.35 32.05 -44.62
CA PRO A 851 21.03 33.13 -45.33
C PRO A 851 22.53 33.13 -45.02
N ALA A 852 23.36 33.36 -46.04
CA ALA A 852 24.81 33.44 -45.86
C ALA A 852 25.15 34.46 -44.76
N GLY A 853 25.83 34.01 -43.70
CA GLY A 853 26.10 34.83 -42.51
C GLY A 853 25.04 34.72 -41.41
N THR A 854 24.26 33.64 -41.34
CA THR A 854 23.42 33.35 -40.15
C THR A 854 24.30 33.18 -38.92
N ARG A 855 24.02 33.96 -37.87
CA ARG A 855 24.92 34.13 -36.72
C ARG A 855 24.29 33.56 -35.46
N THR A 856 25.12 32.96 -34.63
CA THR A 856 24.73 32.47 -33.30
C THR A 856 24.15 33.62 -32.47
N PRO A 857 22.86 33.53 -32.07
CA PRO A 857 22.27 34.53 -31.20
C PRO A 857 22.96 34.53 -29.83
N GLN A 858 23.17 35.70 -29.26
CA GLN A 858 23.55 35.86 -27.85
C GLN A 858 22.29 35.99 -27.00
N ILE A 859 22.36 35.52 -25.74
CA ILE A 859 21.26 35.65 -24.78
C ILE A 859 21.73 36.37 -23.53
N GLU A 860 20.94 37.33 -23.07
CA GLU A 860 21.10 38.02 -21.79
C GLU A 860 19.82 37.82 -20.97
N ILE A 861 19.98 37.52 -19.67
CA ILE A 861 18.85 37.27 -18.76
C ILE A 861 19.03 38.16 -17.55
N ALA A 862 17.98 38.93 -17.20
CA ALA A 862 18.02 39.82 -16.04
C ALA A 862 18.32 39.06 -14.74
N GLY A 863 19.27 39.57 -13.94
CA GLY A 863 19.68 38.95 -12.67
C GLY A 863 20.69 37.81 -12.80
N TYR A 864 21.21 37.56 -14.00
CA TYR A 864 22.19 36.53 -14.27
C TYR A 864 23.43 37.10 -14.99
N THR A 865 24.60 36.59 -14.63
CA THR A 865 25.86 36.87 -15.35
C THR A 865 26.36 35.62 -16.03
N GLN A 866 26.85 35.75 -17.26
CA GLN A 866 27.44 34.62 -17.99
C GLN A 866 28.77 34.17 -17.37
N SER A 867 28.87 32.87 -17.08
CA SER A 867 30.08 32.22 -16.57
C SER A 867 30.89 31.62 -17.73
N GLY A 868 31.96 32.32 -18.13
CA GLY A 868 32.85 31.90 -19.21
C GLY A 868 32.27 32.10 -20.63
N PRO A 869 33.04 31.85 -21.69
CA PRO A 869 32.56 31.95 -23.07
C PRO A 869 31.55 30.83 -23.39
N PRO A 870 30.62 31.05 -24.34
CA PRO A 870 29.65 30.02 -24.72
C PRO A 870 30.35 28.87 -25.45
N VAL A 871 29.86 27.65 -25.26
CA VAL A 871 30.39 26.44 -25.91
C VAL A 871 29.59 26.19 -27.19
N VAL A 872 30.27 26.21 -28.33
CA VAL A 872 29.67 25.95 -29.65
C VAL A 872 29.97 24.51 -30.09
N ASP A 873 28.93 23.76 -30.41
CA ASP A 873 29.00 22.34 -30.82
C ASP A 873 28.03 22.11 -32.00
N GLY A 874 28.55 22.16 -33.23
CA GLY A 874 27.74 22.07 -34.44
C GLY A 874 26.72 23.22 -34.56
N ASP A 875 25.42 22.87 -34.60
CA ASP A 875 24.30 23.82 -34.68
C ASP A 875 23.83 24.29 -33.28
N GLU A 876 24.44 23.81 -32.19
CA GLU A 876 24.12 24.15 -30.81
C GLU A 876 25.13 25.14 -30.21
N THR A 877 24.62 26.05 -29.39
CA THR A 877 25.42 26.93 -28.54
C THR A 877 24.91 26.88 -27.11
N ARG A 878 25.79 26.58 -26.16
CA ARG A 878 25.46 26.43 -24.73
C ARG A 878 26.03 27.57 -23.90
N TYR A 879 25.17 28.17 -23.08
CA TYR A 879 25.49 29.24 -22.13
C TYR A 879 25.31 28.74 -20.71
N ILE A 880 26.24 29.11 -19.82
CA ILE A 880 26.13 28.88 -18.37
C ILE A 880 25.97 30.25 -17.73
N LEU A 881 24.83 30.47 -17.07
CA LEU A 881 24.45 31.73 -16.46
C LEU A 881 24.32 31.53 -14.95
N VAL A 882 25.05 32.31 -14.15
CA VAL A 882 25.03 32.23 -12.68
C VAL A 882 24.28 33.43 -12.10
N PRO A 883 23.52 33.26 -10.99
CA PRO A 883 22.82 34.38 -10.35
C PRO A 883 23.76 35.51 -9.91
N GLU A 884 23.34 36.76 -10.08
CA GLU A 884 24.08 37.93 -9.61
C GLU A 884 24.12 38.00 -8.07
N ALA A 885 25.30 38.25 -7.51
CA ALA A 885 25.48 38.27 -6.06
C ALA A 885 24.68 39.39 -5.38
N GLY A 886 23.74 39.03 -4.51
CA GLY A 886 22.98 39.96 -3.66
C GLY A 886 21.63 40.43 -4.21
N THR A 887 21.18 39.90 -5.34
CA THR A 887 19.86 40.20 -5.94
C THR A 887 19.15 38.92 -6.29
N ALA A 888 17.93 38.71 -5.80
CA ALA A 888 17.10 37.61 -6.29
C ALA A 888 16.78 37.85 -7.78
N PRO A 889 16.83 36.84 -8.67
CA PRO A 889 16.62 37.02 -10.10
C PRO A 889 15.30 37.74 -10.46
N GLN A 890 14.25 37.53 -9.66
CA GLN A 890 12.95 38.18 -9.86
C GLN A 890 12.96 39.69 -9.53
N GLU A 891 13.89 40.16 -8.69
CA GLU A 891 14.00 41.58 -8.29
C GLU A 891 14.84 42.40 -9.29
N ALA A 892 15.74 41.74 -10.04
CA ALA A 892 16.67 42.36 -10.97
C ALA A 892 16.01 43.01 -12.21
N ASN A 893 14.77 42.63 -12.53
CA ASN A 893 13.99 43.25 -13.60
C ASN A 893 13.80 44.76 -13.42
N THR A 894 13.70 45.22 -12.17
CA THR A 894 13.49 46.65 -11.86
C THR A 894 14.75 47.51 -12.04
N VAL A 895 15.92 46.87 -12.12
CA VAL A 895 17.24 47.54 -12.12
C VAL A 895 17.78 47.73 -13.55
N THR A 896 17.42 46.86 -14.49
CA THR A 896 18.07 46.73 -15.81
C THR A 896 17.39 47.48 -16.97
N GLY A 897 16.29 48.20 -16.72
CA GLY A 897 15.54 48.90 -17.79
C GLY A 897 14.89 47.95 -18.81
N LEU A 898 14.69 46.70 -18.39
CA LEU A 898 13.86 45.67 -18.99
C LEU A 898 12.45 45.78 -18.35
N GLY A 899 11.43 45.10 -18.86
CA GLY A 899 10.01 45.31 -18.55
C GLY A 899 9.63 45.30 -17.04
N ASN A 900 8.42 45.77 -16.72
CA ASN A 900 7.92 45.91 -15.34
C ASN A 900 7.28 44.63 -14.76
N SER A 901 7.64 43.43 -15.24
CA SER A 901 7.03 42.17 -14.77
C SER A 901 7.86 41.49 -13.68
N SER A 902 7.25 40.52 -12.98
CA SER A 902 7.90 39.71 -11.95
C SER A 902 8.66 38.49 -12.51
N LEU A 903 8.70 38.30 -13.83
CA LEU A 903 9.38 37.19 -14.49
C LEU A 903 10.63 37.70 -15.20
N PRO A 904 11.83 37.11 -15.03
CA PRO A 904 13.06 37.66 -15.56
C PRO A 904 13.00 37.88 -17.08
N ASP A 905 13.36 39.06 -17.57
CA ASP A 905 13.34 39.34 -19.01
C ASP A 905 14.51 38.64 -19.72
N ARG A 906 14.25 38.09 -20.92
CA ARG A 906 15.25 37.49 -21.80
C ARG A 906 15.45 38.39 -23.00
N ALA A 907 16.67 38.83 -23.24
CA ALA A 907 17.05 39.55 -24.45
C ALA A 907 17.82 38.62 -25.39
N LEU A 908 17.24 38.33 -26.56
CA LEU A 908 17.96 37.64 -27.63
C LEU A 908 18.55 38.69 -28.58
N ILE A 909 19.85 38.57 -28.82
CA ILE A 909 20.63 39.50 -29.65
C ILE A 909 21.18 38.72 -30.84
N VAL A 910 20.80 39.12 -32.04
CA VAL A 910 21.44 38.64 -33.28
C VAL A 910 22.42 39.70 -33.71
N PRO A 911 23.73 39.50 -33.47
CA PRO A 911 24.72 40.55 -33.71
C PRO A 911 24.95 40.71 -35.22
N ASP A 912 25.66 41.78 -35.61
CA ASP A 912 26.56 41.70 -36.76
C ASP A 912 25.78 41.55 -38.11
N LEU A 913 24.53 42.02 -38.14
CA LEU A 913 23.67 42.12 -39.33
C LEU A 913 24.10 43.30 -40.21
N ASP A 914 23.94 43.21 -41.52
CA ASP A 914 24.34 44.28 -42.45
C ASP A 914 23.12 45.10 -42.89
N VAL A 915 23.14 46.42 -42.70
CA VAL A 915 22.02 47.30 -43.05
C VAL A 915 21.65 47.25 -44.53
N ILE A 916 22.58 46.87 -45.42
CA ILE A 916 22.34 46.76 -46.87
C ILE A 916 21.63 45.45 -47.20
N GLN A 917 22.00 44.35 -46.53
CA GLN A 917 21.46 43.02 -46.80
C GLN A 917 20.17 42.76 -46.00
N GLN A 918 20.18 43.05 -44.70
CA GLN A 918 19.06 42.91 -43.76
C GLN A 918 18.58 44.30 -43.33
N GLN A 919 17.69 44.90 -44.13
CA GLN A 919 17.16 46.26 -43.91
C GLN A 919 16.04 46.30 -42.86
N LEU A 920 15.30 45.20 -42.73
CA LEU A 920 14.19 45.04 -41.79
C LEU A 920 14.31 43.70 -41.07
N ALA A 921 13.96 43.67 -39.78
CA ALA A 921 13.81 42.43 -39.01
C ALA A 921 12.49 42.40 -38.23
N THR A 922 11.89 41.21 -38.16
CA THR A 922 10.75 40.91 -37.28
C THR A 922 10.97 39.56 -36.61
N ALA A 923 10.83 39.53 -35.28
CA ALA A 923 10.82 38.30 -34.50
C ALA A 923 9.40 37.78 -34.31
N SER A 924 9.30 36.46 -34.26
CA SER A 924 8.11 35.75 -33.82
C SER A 924 8.50 34.60 -32.91
N ILE A 925 7.71 34.36 -31.88
CA ILE A 925 7.99 33.42 -30.80
C ILE A 925 6.77 32.52 -30.55
N TRP A 926 7.03 31.26 -30.22
CA TRP A 926 6.03 30.31 -29.73
C TRP A 926 6.69 29.27 -28.82
N LEU A 927 5.93 28.66 -27.92
CA LEU A 927 6.40 27.57 -27.08
C LEU A 927 5.94 26.23 -27.63
N THR A 928 6.77 25.22 -27.42
CA THR A 928 6.39 23.80 -27.54
C THR A 928 6.63 23.11 -26.21
N ARG A 929 5.62 22.41 -25.69
CA ARG A 929 5.71 21.66 -24.42
C ARG A 929 5.85 20.18 -24.67
N ASN A 930 6.58 19.47 -23.79
CA ASN A 930 6.84 18.02 -23.84
C ASN A 930 7.66 17.56 -25.06
N ARG A 931 8.32 18.48 -25.79
CA ARG A 931 9.06 18.13 -27.02
C ARG A 931 10.15 17.09 -26.75
N GLU A 932 10.80 17.18 -25.59
CA GLU A 932 11.86 16.27 -25.16
C GLU A 932 11.71 16.01 -23.65
N LEU A 933 11.13 14.88 -23.28
CA LEU A 933 10.90 14.50 -21.87
C LEU A 933 12.10 13.74 -21.27
N VAL A 934 12.78 12.95 -22.08
CA VAL A 934 13.96 12.16 -21.71
C VAL A 934 14.98 12.29 -22.83
N ASP A 935 16.23 12.56 -22.46
CA ASP A 935 17.32 12.76 -23.43
C ASP A 935 17.48 11.56 -24.36
N GLY A 936 17.61 11.84 -25.66
CA GLY A 936 17.78 10.80 -26.68
C GLY A 936 16.51 10.02 -27.06
N ARG A 937 15.36 10.28 -26.42
CA ARG A 937 14.06 9.68 -26.78
C ARG A 937 13.12 10.71 -27.41
N VAL A 938 12.43 10.31 -28.47
CA VAL A 938 11.50 11.18 -29.20
C VAL A 938 10.09 11.04 -28.61
N THR A 939 9.56 12.13 -28.04
CA THR A 939 8.18 12.18 -27.55
C THR A 939 7.19 12.00 -28.69
N ASN A 940 6.14 11.22 -28.47
CA ASN A 940 5.03 11.05 -29.39
C ASN A 940 4.36 12.42 -29.66
N PRO A 941 4.24 12.86 -30.94
CA PRO A 941 3.70 14.18 -31.29
C PRO A 941 2.32 14.49 -30.73
N SER A 942 1.53 13.47 -30.38
CA SER A 942 0.22 13.62 -29.74
C SER A 942 0.31 14.33 -28.38
N PHE A 943 1.45 14.28 -27.70
CA PHE A 943 1.69 14.93 -26.40
C PHE A 943 2.39 16.29 -26.50
N VAL A 944 2.76 16.72 -27.71
CA VAL A 944 3.54 17.96 -27.92
C VAL A 944 2.58 19.13 -28.17
N TYR A 945 2.40 19.97 -27.16
CA TYR A 945 1.59 21.20 -27.30
C TYR A 945 2.34 22.27 -28.07
N LYS A 946 1.59 23.16 -28.72
CA LYS A 946 2.16 24.31 -29.43
C LYS A 946 1.34 25.59 -29.19
N THR A 947 1.98 26.66 -28.73
CA THR A 947 1.35 27.98 -28.62
C THR A 947 1.06 28.58 -29.99
N PRO A 948 0.10 29.52 -30.13
CA PRO A 948 0.00 30.30 -31.35
C PRO A 948 1.30 31.08 -31.58
N LEU A 949 1.58 31.40 -32.84
CA LEU A 949 2.72 32.24 -33.20
C LEU A 949 2.46 33.69 -32.77
N ILE A 950 3.27 34.20 -31.85
CA ILE A 950 3.22 35.59 -31.40
C ILE A 950 4.30 36.36 -32.15
N ARG A 951 3.96 37.51 -32.73
CA ARG A 951 4.89 38.33 -33.53
C ARG A 951 4.70 39.80 -33.25
N PHE A 952 5.77 40.58 -33.42
CA PHE A 952 5.63 42.04 -33.46
C PHE A 952 4.74 42.44 -34.64
N ARG A 953 3.87 43.44 -34.43
CA ARG A 953 2.98 43.94 -35.49
C ARG A 953 3.74 44.68 -36.59
N ASN A 954 4.85 45.33 -36.23
CA ASN A 954 5.67 46.15 -37.11
C ASN A 954 7.05 45.52 -37.23
N SER A 955 7.69 45.68 -38.40
CA SER A 955 9.13 45.37 -38.56
C SER A 955 9.97 46.51 -37.97
N THR A 956 11.14 46.16 -37.43
CA THR A 956 12.15 47.14 -37.02
C THR A 956 13.10 47.42 -38.18
N SER A 957 13.49 48.69 -38.34
CA SER A 957 14.60 49.13 -39.20
C SER A 957 15.70 49.75 -38.33
N PRO A 958 16.98 49.44 -38.57
CA PRO A 958 18.07 49.98 -37.77
C PRO A 958 18.37 51.44 -38.12
N LEU A 959 18.68 52.25 -37.11
CA LEU A 959 19.26 53.58 -37.28
C LEU A 959 20.72 53.55 -36.83
N VAL A 960 21.64 53.26 -37.74
CA VAL A 960 23.08 53.20 -37.43
C VAL A 960 23.68 54.60 -37.50
N GLN A 961 24.00 55.19 -36.35
CA GLN A 961 24.69 56.48 -36.27
C GLN A 961 26.13 56.29 -35.81
N ASN A 962 27.07 56.50 -36.73
CA ASN A 962 28.50 56.48 -36.42
C ASN A 962 29.05 57.91 -36.34
N ARG A 963 29.63 58.28 -35.19
CA ARG A 963 30.27 59.59 -34.97
C ARG A 963 31.79 59.50 -34.85
N THR A 964 32.36 58.31 -35.06
CA THR A 964 33.82 58.11 -34.99
C THR A 964 34.47 58.79 -36.19
N PRO A 965 35.49 59.64 -35.99
CA PRO A 965 36.22 60.24 -37.09
C PRO A 965 37.12 59.19 -37.76
N TRP A 966 36.97 59.02 -39.08
CA TRP A 966 37.76 58.09 -39.88
C TRP A 966 38.73 58.83 -40.80
N ASP A 967 40.01 58.46 -40.77
CA ASP A 967 41.00 59.02 -41.69
C ASP A 967 40.87 58.39 -43.09
N ILE A 968 40.19 59.10 -43.99
CA ILE A 968 39.99 58.70 -45.38
C ILE A 968 41.30 58.57 -46.19
N ALA A 969 42.41 59.10 -45.67
CA ALA A 969 43.72 58.96 -46.30
C ALA A 969 44.33 57.57 -46.07
N ALA A 970 44.00 56.91 -44.95
CA ALA A 970 44.54 55.59 -44.59
C ALA A 970 43.77 54.42 -45.21
N ILE A 971 42.55 54.63 -45.72
CA ILE A 971 41.67 53.58 -46.24
C ILE A 971 42.28 52.89 -47.47
N GLY A 972 42.38 51.55 -47.44
CA GLY A 972 42.97 50.76 -48.52
C GLY A 972 44.50 50.72 -48.50
N SER A 973 45.14 51.23 -47.44
CA SER A 973 46.59 51.16 -47.25
C SER A 973 47.01 49.84 -46.59
N PRO A 974 47.90 49.03 -47.21
CA PRO A 974 48.36 47.77 -46.62
C PRO A 974 49.07 47.95 -45.27
N THR A 975 49.59 49.15 -44.99
CA THR A 975 50.35 49.50 -43.79
C THR A 975 49.57 50.41 -42.82
N GLY A 976 48.31 50.77 -43.14
CA GLY A 976 47.52 51.74 -42.37
C GLY A 976 48.00 53.19 -42.46
N ALA A 977 49.07 53.47 -43.22
CA ALA A 977 49.60 54.82 -43.40
C ALA A 977 48.78 55.61 -44.43
N ALA A 978 48.64 56.92 -44.19
CA ALA A 978 47.97 57.85 -45.11
C ALA A 978 48.58 57.80 -46.53
N GLN A 979 47.73 57.58 -47.53
CA GLN A 979 48.11 57.56 -48.94
C GLN A 979 47.83 58.89 -49.61
N ARG A 980 48.67 59.27 -50.58
CA ARG A 980 48.48 60.48 -51.38
C ARG A 980 47.79 60.12 -52.70
N ARG A 981 46.50 60.43 -52.82
CA ARG A 981 45.70 60.22 -54.05
C ARG A 981 44.73 61.39 -54.27
N PRO A 982 44.14 61.55 -55.47
CA PRO A 982 43.11 62.56 -55.72
C PRO A 982 41.89 62.35 -54.79
N LEU A 983 41.15 63.43 -54.48
CA LEU A 983 39.94 63.35 -53.63
C LEU A 983 38.95 62.30 -54.14
N ALA A 984 38.71 62.25 -55.45
CA ALA A 984 37.84 61.23 -56.06
C ALA A 984 38.29 59.81 -55.71
N ALA A 985 39.59 59.50 -55.78
CA ALA A 985 40.12 58.20 -55.43
C ALA A 985 40.06 57.90 -53.91
N HIS A 986 40.11 58.93 -53.04
CA HIS A 986 39.83 58.75 -51.60
C HIS A 986 38.36 58.41 -51.35
N VAL A 987 37.45 59.06 -52.07
CA VAL A 987 36.00 58.82 -51.99
C VAL A 987 35.64 57.44 -52.55
N ASP A 988 36.23 57.03 -53.68
CA ASP A 988 36.02 55.70 -54.26
C ASP A 988 36.50 54.59 -53.33
N ALA A 989 37.67 54.76 -52.71
CA ALA A 989 38.20 53.81 -51.73
C ALA A 989 37.33 53.73 -50.46
N LEU A 990 36.75 54.85 -50.02
CA LEU A 990 35.79 54.88 -48.92
C LEU A 990 34.51 54.11 -49.28
N PHE A 991 33.92 54.35 -50.45
CA PHE A 991 32.72 53.64 -50.88
C PHE A 991 32.99 52.15 -51.13
N ALA A 992 34.14 51.79 -51.70
CA ALA A 992 34.54 50.39 -51.89
C ALA A 992 34.76 49.65 -50.56
N ALA A 993 35.14 50.37 -49.48
CA ALA A 993 35.26 49.81 -48.14
C ALA A 993 33.91 49.66 -47.41
N LEU A 994 32.93 50.52 -47.72
CA LEU A 994 31.62 50.56 -47.04
C LEU A 994 30.50 49.80 -47.77
N LEU A 995 30.54 49.73 -49.09
CA LEU A 995 29.48 49.16 -49.92
C LEU A 995 29.94 47.86 -50.58
N PRO A 996 29.07 46.83 -50.64
CA PRO A 996 29.36 45.61 -51.38
C PRO A 996 29.41 45.88 -52.89
N ALA A 997 30.23 45.12 -53.62
CA ALA A 997 30.37 45.25 -55.08
C ALA A 997 29.07 44.93 -55.85
N VAL A 998 28.16 44.16 -55.24
CA VAL A 998 26.83 43.80 -55.76
C VAL A 998 25.83 43.81 -54.60
N ALA A 999 24.73 44.55 -54.74
CA ALA A 999 23.60 44.53 -53.80
C ALA A 999 22.58 43.46 -54.23
N GLN A 1000 22.12 42.63 -53.29
CA GLN A 1000 21.14 41.57 -53.56
C GLN A 1000 19.68 42.07 -53.50
N ASN A 1001 19.42 43.18 -52.81
CA ASN A 1001 18.09 43.77 -52.64
C ASN A 1001 18.12 45.23 -53.10
N ASP A 1002 16.99 45.75 -53.60
CA ASP A 1002 16.84 47.18 -53.86
C ASP A 1002 17.06 47.96 -52.55
N TYR A 1003 17.82 49.05 -52.64
CA TYR A 1003 18.11 49.91 -51.50
C TYR A 1003 16.84 50.64 -51.06
N ALA A 1004 16.21 50.22 -49.96
CA ALA A 1004 15.24 51.06 -49.26
C ALA A 1004 15.99 52.04 -48.33
N ILE A 1005 16.93 52.81 -48.88
CA ILE A 1005 17.58 53.90 -48.15
C ILE A 1005 16.53 55.00 -48.00
N ARG A 1006 16.07 55.25 -46.77
CA ARG A 1006 15.27 56.42 -46.41
C ARG A 1006 16.09 57.42 -45.63
#